data_AF-A0A1F7WRL7-F1
#
_entry.id   AF-A0A1F7WRL7-F1
#
_cell.length_a   1.000
_cell.length_b   1.000
_cell.length_c   1.000
_cell.angle_alpha   90.00
_cell.angle_beta   90.00
_cell.angle_gamma   90.00
#
_symmetry.space_group_name_H-M   'P 1'
#
loop_
_entity.id
_entity.type
_entity.pdbx_description
1 polymer ?
#
loop_
_entity_poly.entity_id
_entity_poly.type
_entity_poly.pdbx_seq_one_letter_code
_entity_poly.pdbx_strand_id
1 'polypeptide(L)'
;MTSPNFNPIVDAMAAKNANFGALAGIAGNAYNFGGKTITQHVSDAMTNGNLLGKPVLVTETGKIDFGIDELAKEMAKIKGGTDGKVNYLGALLFNAFNTNPSWNSFTLTDPEISSVCGGNCARKIGVNSANFFPQDESFYTRANTHSMGFTLEIANNNLETTLDGIKKAQARGITPVIRIGSGTDSGGFTNPKTYADFLKAIDADPSVSGLVYAIAGPNEPESEPWASPNCRTLESGLKNAKCNEIVDPEFHSLRPYPANPCDSSVRETTYMCSNQFVAKETFRVSPNSDCSTRADGSRICSYNFQSTVRTSVNLDDSFLPILGNTELVPNSQQKTGTLDLKQRVNDYVSWYLNGAPTLTEEEDRNPYYDTPSEQFIYNLVNLSGPIKKLMPWGIQAEKRIETIQEGFDSRNNNAGIRHDQIVGCKITALVTGDLPTPCYNTPALTLYAMRLTDWLSPTNSPFPFPSALYLRNGISIIKDLLPPLEEDFPNIQELIKAYKTWRDNVICSPTVFGFFTCSPKRISPWWSNLFQNIPFSSTEDRKGTAETQQPPGRIESGTGDESVIVDNITYTPANADNKEILYFPHIEEVAELSAFLQKTFTPRGESGNTNTKMDSESPTIGPGCAIVETRSNPGDDLHAENESEGTPISGTLSYNASFNCVFPSNNTGCITSCVDGGKTLDNCTQQCASSNTCTKDIYVGIPMGVQTPKIEEIWNRLVEGDFSVFKRFLPKFGADAPFEKLKDIPGVTTGIYTAEGGSGQGTLTAIAGDESQQRSGESAEIYFPHVGSLSEYFLKGIQAALRPKGFGESALSGQQSAAGTTQPGRCEAATSGSCSVGNLLSYFNNDQIKASNASQICNVESGGSEFALNDGCLSGKTYDFSVGLFQINLLAHRVVDPTTNEVLNCPSAFSSKDFETRTCIVGNQNLLDRCVDILQNAERNIQKAVEISSSGTNWNPWSAAGVCGLISGFTD
;
A
#
# COMPACT_ATOMS: atom_id res chain seq x y z
N MET A 1 21.44 -15.06 -18.11
CA MET A 1 21.78 -14.95 -19.54
C MET A 1 20.69 -15.65 -20.39
N THR A 2 19.53 -15.02 -20.52
CA THR A 2 18.45 -15.31 -21.50
C THR A 2 17.65 -14.01 -21.65
N SER A 3 17.55 -13.30 -20.54
CA SER A 3 17.09 -11.92 -20.48
C SER A 3 17.89 -10.99 -21.40
N PRO A 4 17.20 -10.08 -22.12
CA PRO A 4 17.84 -9.01 -22.88
C PRO A 4 18.56 -7.97 -22.00
N ASN A 5 18.23 -7.87 -20.71
CA ASN A 5 18.79 -6.87 -19.79
C ASN A 5 20.10 -7.32 -19.12
N PHE A 6 20.61 -8.50 -19.42
CA PHE A 6 21.82 -9.04 -18.79
C PHE A 6 23.03 -8.10 -18.92
N ASN A 7 23.35 -7.64 -20.13
CA ASN A 7 24.48 -6.74 -20.35
C ASN A 7 24.27 -5.35 -19.70
N PRO A 8 23.10 -4.70 -19.84
CA PRO A 8 22.79 -3.48 -19.09
C PRO A 8 23.01 -3.60 -17.58
N ILE A 9 22.60 -4.71 -16.95
CA ILE A 9 22.81 -4.94 -15.51
C ILE A 9 24.30 -5.02 -15.20
N VAL A 10 25.08 -5.75 -16.00
CA VAL A 10 26.55 -5.86 -15.83
C VAL A 10 27.22 -4.49 -15.93
N ASP A 11 26.82 -3.67 -16.90
CA ASP A 11 27.37 -2.32 -17.08
C ASP A 11 27.03 -1.40 -15.90
N ALA A 12 25.80 -1.48 -15.39
CA ALA A 12 25.37 -0.74 -14.21
C ALA A 12 26.16 -1.16 -12.95
N MET A 13 26.36 -2.46 -12.75
CA MET A 13 27.18 -3.00 -11.67
C MET A 13 28.64 -2.52 -11.79
N ALA A 14 29.22 -2.57 -12.99
CA ALA A 14 30.58 -2.10 -13.25
C ALA A 14 30.72 -0.59 -12.96
N ALA A 15 29.72 0.21 -13.34
CA ALA A 15 29.66 1.64 -13.02
C ALA A 15 29.59 1.92 -11.50
N LYS A 16 29.14 0.95 -10.70
CA LYS A 16 29.15 0.96 -9.24
C LYS A 16 30.34 0.22 -8.62
N ASN A 17 31.41 0.04 -9.39
CA ASN A 17 32.67 -0.58 -8.98
C ASN A 17 32.58 -2.07 -8.63
N ALA A 18 31.62 -2.81 -9.22
CA ALA A 18 31.59 -4.26 -9.06
C ALA A 18 32.89 -4.91 -9.58
N ASN A 19 33.51 -5.74 -8.74
CA ASN A 19 34.80 -6.36 -9.05
C ASN A 19 34.62 -7.68 -9.80
N PHE A 20 34.21 -7.61 -11.06
CA PHE A 20 34.11 -8.79 -11.94
C PHE A 20 35.44 -9.53 -12.09
N GLY A 21 36.56 -8.81 -11.95
CA GLY A 21 37.91 -9.37 -11.96
C GLY A 21 38.15 -10.42 -10.88
N ALA A 22 37.54 -10.26 -9.70
CA ALA A 22 37.67 -11.20 -8.58
C ALA A 22 36.80 -12.47 -8.71
N LEU A 23 35.84 -12.49 -9.64
CA LEU A 23 34.97 -13.66 -9.83
C LEU A 23 35.74 -14.81 -10.50
N ALA A 24 35.52 -16.03 -10.00
CA ALA A 24 36.04 -17.26 -10.62
C ALA A 24 35.42 -17.55 -11.99
N GLY A 25 34.19 -17.08 -12.21
CA GLY A 25 33.43 -17.21 -13.45
C GLY A 25 32.11 -16.45 -13.39
N ILE A 26 31.35 -16.51 -14.48
CA ILE A 26 30.01 -15.92 -14.59
C ILE A 26 28.97 -17.04 -14.53
N ALA A 27 27.92 -16.84 -13.76
CA ALA A 27 26.82 -17.78 -13.59
C ALA A 27 25.51 -17.16 -14.05
N GLY A 28 24.60 -17.99 -14.58
CA GLY A 28 23.23 -17.56 -14.86
C GLY A 28 22.46 -18.53 -15.73
N ASN A 29 21.14 -18.32 -15.79
CA ASN A 29 20.20 -19.13 -16.55
C ASN A 29 20.40 -18.90 -18.05
N ALA A 30 20.31 -19.96 -18.87
CA ALA A 30 20.34 -19.89 -20.33
C ALA A 30 19.45 -21.00 -20.92
N TYR A 31 18.46 -20.62 -21.73
CA TYR A 31 17.54 -21.54 -22.39
C TYR A 31 17.58 -21.34 -23.90
N ASN A 32 17.12 -22.33 -24.67
CA ASN A 32 16.91 -22.17 -26.10
C ASN A 32 15.65 -21.31 -26.32
N PHE A 33 15.67 -20.01 -26.05
CA PHE A 33 14.48 -19.16 -26.08
C PHE A 33 14.59 -18.06 -27.16
N GLY A 34 13.45 -17.61 -27.69
CA GLY A 34 13.40 -16.43 -28.57
C GLY A 34 14.16 -16.60 -29.90
N GLY A 35 14.20 -17.82 -30.44
CA GLY A 35 14.92 -18.13 -31.68
C GLY A 35 16.45 -18.19 -31.54
N LYS A 36 16.98 -18.11 -30.33
CA LYS A 36 18.41 -18.29 -30.02
C LYS A 36 18.64 -19.56 -29.21
N THR A 37 19.80 -20.19 -29.41
CA THR A 37 20.22 -21.34 -28.62
C THR A 37 20.91 -20.93 -27.32
N ILE A 38 21.06 -21.87 -26.38
CA ILE A 38 21.77 -21.67 -25.10
C ILE A 38 23.16 -21.06 -25.32
N THR A 39 23.96 -21.64 -26.23
CA THR A 39 25.31 -21.16 -26.53
C THR A 39 25.32 -19.78 -27.20
N GLN A 40 24.29 -19.43 -27.97
CA GLN A 40 24.14 -18.09 -28.54
C GLN A 40 23.85 -17.04 -27.47
N HIS A 41 22.89 -17.30 -26.56
CA HIS A 41 22.60 -16.38 -25.44
C HIS A 41 23.83 -16.13 -24.58
N VAL A 42 24.58 -17.19 -24.26
CA VAL A 42 25.83 -17.06 -23.50
C VAL A 42 26.88 -16.29 -24.30
N SER A 43 27.09 -16.62 -25.57
CA SER A 43 28.04 -15.90 -26.44
C SER A 43 27.74 -14.40 -26.51
N ASP A 44 26.47 -14.02 -26.67
CA ASP A 44 26.04 -12.63 -26.75
C ASP A 44 26.32 -11.88 -25.44
N ALA A 45 26.00 -12.50 -24.31
CA ALA A 45 26.26 -11.92 -22.99
C ALA A 45 27.78 -11.77 -22.72
N MET A 46 28.60 -12.72 -23.19
CA MET A 46 30.06 -12.67 -23.05
C MET A 46 30.75 -11.68 -24.00
N THR A 47 30.02 -10.97 -24.85
CA THR A 47 30.56 -9.82 -25.60
C THR A 47 30.78 -8.58 -24.73
N ASN A 48 30.20 -8.54 -23.52
CA ASN A 48 30.42 -7.45 -22.58
C ASN A 48 31.88 -7.39 -22.11
N GLY A 49 32.52 -6.23 -22.26
CA GLY A 49 33.94 -6.03 -21.92
C GLY A 49 34.29 -6.33 -20.46
N ASN A 50 33.34 -6.18 -19.53
CA ASN A 50 33.53 -6.47 -18.10
C ASN A 50 33.62 -7.98 -17.80
N LEU A 51 33.16 -8.83 -18.72
CA LEU A 51 33.09 -10.29 -18.55
C LEU A 51 34.13 -11.04 -19.39
N LEU A 52 34.87 -10.34 -20.25
CA LEU A 52 35.72 -10.94 -21.27
C LEU A 52 36.72 -11.93 -20.67
N GLY A 53 36.74 -13.16 -21.19
CA GLY A 53 37.65 -14.22 -20.79
C GLY A 53 37.26 -14.95 -19.48
N LYS A 54 36.17 -14.56 -18.81
CA LYS A 54 35.67 -15.31 -17.64
C LYS A 54 34.99 -16.60 -18.09
N PRO A 55 35.22 -17.72 -17.38
CA PRO A 55 34.54 -18.96 -17.71
C PRO A 55 33.07 -18.90 -17.23
N VAL A 56 32.18 -19.63 -17.92
CA VAL A 56 30.73 -19.56 -17.68
C VAL A 56 30.19 -20.86 -17.12
N LEU A 57 29.35 -20.77 -16.10
CA LEU A 57 28.52 -21.86 -15.58
C LEU A 57 27.05 -21.56 -15.86
N VAL A 58 26.40 -22.32 -16.74
CA VAL A 58 24.96 -22.18 -16.97
C VAL A 58 24.23 -22.85 -15.81
N THR A 59 23.61 -22.07 -14.93
CA THR A 59 23.02 -22.56 -13.66
C THR A 59 21.65 -23.19 -13.84
N GLU A 60 20.96 -22.84 -14.92
CA GLU A 60 19.67 -23.40 -15.29
C GLU A 60 19.51 -23.50 -16.80
N THR A 61 19.18 -24.71 -17.25
CA THR A 61 18.79 -24.99 -18.63
C THR A 61 17.88 -26.22 -18.69
N GLY A 62 17.13 -26.42 -19.78
CA GLY A 62 16.17 -27.53 -19.89
C GLY A 62 15.31 -27.51 -21.15
N LYS A 63 14.29 -28.38 -21.20
CA LYS A 63 13.51 -28.71 -22.41
C LYS A 63 12.36 -27.74 -22.76
N ILE A 64 12.31 -26.52 -22.20
CA ILE A 64 11.12 -25.65 -22.28
C ILE A 64 10.72 -25.30 -23.72
N ASP A 65 11.68 -24.99 -24.60
CA ASP A 65 11.37 -24.37 -25.90
C ASP A 65 11.71 -25.25 -27.11
N PHE A 66 12.60 -26.23 -26.91
CA PHE A 66 13.04 -27.14 -27.97
C PHE A 66 13.08 -28.56 -27.45
N GLY A 67 12.87 -29.51 -28.37
CA GLY A 67 12.95 -30.93 -28.06
C GLY A 67 14.32 -31.35 -27.52
N ILE A 68 14.35 -32.53 -26.90
CA ILE A 68 15.55 -33.12 -26.27
C ILE A 68 16.76 -33.17 -27.22
N ASP A 69 16.53 -33.36 -28.51
CA ASP A 69 17.60 -33.41 -29.51
C ASP A 69 18.37 -32.08 -29.63
N GLU A 70 17.69 -30.94 -29.54
CA GLU A 70 18.37 -29.63 -29.58
C GLU A 70 19.08 -29.34 -28.27
N LEU A 71 18.48 -29.71 -27.13
CA LEU A 71 19.17 -29.62 -25.83
C LEU A 71 20.45 -30.46 -25.83
N ALA A 72 20.41 -31.67 -26.39
CA ALA A 72 21.58 -32.55 -26.52
C ALA A 72 22.69 -31.93 -27.38
N LYS A 73 22.35 -31.27 -28.49
CA LYS A 73 23.32 -30.56 -29.34
C LYS A 73 24.02 -29.43 -28.59
N GLU A 74 23.27 -28.66 -27.80
CA GLU A 74 23.86 -27.57 -27.00
C GLU A 74 24.75 -28.11 -25.87
N MET A 75 24.33 -29.18 -25.18
CA MET A 75 25.15 -29.80 -24.14
C MET A 75 26.43 -30.41 -24.71
N ALA A 76 26.41 -30.94 -25.94
CA ALA A 76 27.60 -31.43 -26.62
C ALA A 76 28.64 -30.32 -26.86
N LYS A 77 28.20 -29.09 -27.22
CA LYS A 77 29.09 -27.93 -27.37
C LYS A 77 29.72 -27.53 -26.03
N ILE A 78 28.90 -27.42 -24.98
CA ILE A 78 29.35 -27.04 -23.63
C ILE A 78 30.32 -28.08 -23.06
N LYS A 79 30.07 -29.36 -23.30
CA LYS A 79 30.95 -30.47 -22.91
C LYS A 79 32.32 -30.42 -23.59
N GLY A 80 32.42 -29.85 -24.80
CA GLY A 80 33.68 -29.55 -25.48
C GLY A 80 34.56 -28.52 -24.76
N GLY A 81 34.04 -27.85 -23.72
CA GLY A 81 34.74 -26.87 -22.89
C GLY A 81 34.82 -25.48 -23.51
N THR A 82 34.71 -25.36 -24.83
CA THR A 82 34.60 -24.09 -25.53
C THR A 82 33.84 -24.24 -26.85
N ASP A 83 33.12 -23.20 -27.25
CA ASP A 83 32.52 -23.07 -28.59
C ASP A 83 33.36 -22.17 -29.53
N GLY A 84 34.59 -21.84 -29.11
CA GLY A 84 35.49 -20.90 -29.80
C GLY A 84 35.31 -19.44 -29.40
N LYS A 85 34.26 -19.10 -28.65
CA LYS A 85 34.01 -17.74 -28.13
C LYS A 85 33.99 -17.70 -26.61
N VAL A 86 33.40 -18.72 -25.99
CA VAL A 86 33.18 -18.82 -24.55
C VAL A 86 33.92 -20.02 -23.99
N ASN A 87 34.48 -19.88 -22.79
CA ASN A 87 35.02 -21.00 -22.01
C ASN A 87 33.95 -21.46 -21.00
N TYR A 88 33.51 -22.71 -21.09
CA TYR A 88 32.45 -23.24 -20.24
C TYR A 88 33.04 -24.04 -19.05
N LEU A 89 32.68 -23.63 -17.83
CA LEU A 89 32.83 -24.45 -16.64
C LEU A 89 31.93 -25.67 -16.73
N GLY A 90 30.65 -25.45 -17.05
CA GLY A 90 29.64 -26.48 -17.21
C GLY A 90 28.24 -25.91 -17.44
N ALA A 91 27.23 -26.79 -17.43
CA ALA A 91 25.81 -26.43 -17.47
C ALA A 91 24.99 -27.37 -16.59
N LEU A 92 23.94 -26.85 -15.95
CA LEU A 92 23.11 -27.59 -15.01
C LEU A 92 21.68 -27.74 -15.54
N LEU A 93 21.21 -28.99 -15.61
CA LEU A 93 19.83 -29.30 -15.99
C LEU A 93 18.91 -28.94 -14.82
N PHE A 94 18.04 -27.96 -15.02
CA PHE A 94 17.14 -27.44 -14.00
C PHE A 94 16.05 -28.46 -13.67
N ASN A 95 15.86 -28.79 -12.39
CA ASN A 95 14.84 -29.71 -11.87
C ASN A 95 14.70 -31.03 -12.65
N ALA A 96 15.78 -31.52 -13.26
CA ALA A 96 15.73 -32.71 -14.11
C ALA A 96 15.29 -33.96 -13.34
N PHE A 97 15.52 -33.98 -12.02
CA PHE A 97 15.17 -35.09 -11.14
C PHE A 97 13.82 -34.94 -10.45
N ASN A 98 13.05 -33.87 -10.74
CA ASN A 98 11.76 -33.58 -10.12
C ASN A 98 11.82 -33.42 -8.59
N THR A 99 12.90 -32.84 -8.08
CA THR A 99 13.07 -32.47 -6.67
C THR A 99 12.19 -31.29 -6.25
N ASN A 100 11.64 -30.56 -7.22
CA ASN A 100 10.60 -29.56 -7.03
C ASN A 100 9.39 -29.86 -7.95
N PRO A 101 8.32 -30.49 -7.43
CA PRO A 101 7.17 -30.92 -8.23
C PRO A 101 6.43 -29.79 -8.96
N SER A 102 6.53 -28.55 -8.48
CA SER A 102 5.90 -27.38 -9.10
C SER A 102 6.48 -27.05 -10.48
N TRP A 103 7.64 -27.62 -10.82
CA TRP A 103 8.37 -27.38 -12.07
C TRP A 103 8.57 -28.67 -12.87
N ASN A 104 7.55 -29.54 -12.90
CA ASN A 104 7.62 -30.86 -13.54
C ASN A 104 7.87 -30.82 -15.06
N SER A 105 7.66 -29.67 -15.72
CA SER A 105 7.91 -29.46 -17.15
C SER A 105 9.38 -29.60 -17.52
N PHE A 106 10.29 -29.54 -16.55
CA PHE A 106 11.72 -29.73 -16.74
C PHE A 106 12.23 -31.15 -16.43
N THR A 107 11.37 -32.01 -15.88
CA THR A 107 11.74 -33.36 -15.49
C THR A 107 12.21 -34.18 -16.68
N LEU A 108 13.31 -34.91 -16.50
CA LEU A 108 13.89 -35.82 -17.47
C LEU A 108 13.99 -37.23 -16.88
N THR A 109 13.63 -38.21 -17.70
CA THR A 109 13.88 -39.62 -17.44
C THR A 109 15.38 -39.93 -17.62
N ASP A 110 15.86 -41.04 -17.05
CA ASP A 110 17.27 -41.43 -17.20
C ASP A 110 17.72 -41.67 -18.65
N PRO A 111 16.90 -42.25 -19.54
CA PRO A 111 17.22 -42.33 -20.97
C PRO A 111 17.34 -40.94 -21.62
N GLU A 112 16.48 -40.00 -21.25
CA GLU A 112 16.52 -38.62 -21.74
C GLU A 112 17.78 -37.89 -21.27
N ILE A 113 18.15 -38.02 -19.99
CA ILE A 113 19.42 -37.49 -19.44
C ILE A 113 20.62 -38.08 -20.19
N SER A 114 20.61 -39.39 -20.42
CA SER A 114 21.67 -40.07 -21.17
C SER A 114 21.74 -39.55 -22.61
N SER A 115 20.59 -39.31 -23.25
CA SER A 115 20.53 -38.73 -24.60
C SER A 115 21.12 -37.31 -24.63
N VAL A 116 20.68 -36.44 -23.71
CA VAL A 116 21.17 -35.05 -23.57
C VAL A 116 22.69 -35.01 -23.34
N CYS A 117 23.22 -35.94 -22.55
CA CYS A 117 24.66 -36.02 -22.27
C CYS A 117 25.49 -36.72 -23.36
N GLY A 118 24.86 -37.32 -24.38
CA GLY A 118 25.53 -38.17 -25.37
C GLY A 118 26.15 -39.42 -24.74
N GLY A 119 25.39 -40.08 -23.85
CA GLY A 119 25.83 -41.14 -22.94
C GLY A 119 26.14 -40.59 -21.55
N ASN A 120 27.42 -40.35 -21.26
CA ASN A 120 27.90 -39.87 -19.96
C ASN A 120 28.05 -38.33 -19.96
N CYS A 121 27.64 -37.66 -18.88
CA CYS A 121 27.68 -36.19 -18.73
C CYS A 121 29.09 -35.57 -18.61
N ALA A 122 30.13 -36.42 -18.62
CA ALA A 122 31.56 -36.12 -18.70
C ALA A 122 32.04 -35.08 -17.68
N ARG A 123 31.40 -35.03 -16.51
CA ARG A 123 31.69 -34.06 -15.45
C ARG A 123 31.60 -32.58 -15.87
N LYS A 124 30.96 -32.29 -17.01
CA LYS A 124 30.71 -30.93 -17.50
C LYS A 124 29.24 -30.54 -17.42
N ILE A 125 28.36 -31.53 -17.48
CA ILE A 125 26.92 -31.32 -17.26
C ILE A 125 26.59 -31.73 -15.82
N GLY A 126 25.75 -30.93 -15.16
CA GLY A 126 25.29 -31.10 -13.79
C GLY A 126 23.78 -31.08 -13.67
N VAL A 127 23.30 -31.05 -12.44
CA VAL A 127 21.86 -30.94 -12.11
C VAL A 127 21.64 -29.84 -11.08
N ASN A 128 20.61 -29.03 -11.29
CA ASN A 128 20.12 -28.06 -10.33
C ASN A 128 18.83 -28.63 -9.70
N SER A 129 18.79 -28.73 -8.38
CA SER A 129 17.66 -29.33 -7.65
C SER A 129 16.40 -28.47 -7.65
N ALA A 130 16.52 -27.17 -7.96
CA ALA A 130 15.46 -26.18 -7.78
C ALA A 130 14.87 -26.19 -6.35
N ASN A 131 15.68 -26.56 -5.35
CA ASN A 131 15.25 -26.76 -3.97
C ASN A 131 16.42 -26.51 -2.99
N PHE A 132 16.10 -26.45 -1.69
CA PHE A 132 17.06 -26.11 -0.65
C PHE A 132 18.04 -27.25 -0.32
N PHE A 133 19.18 -26.91 0.28
CA PHE A 133 20.08 -27.89 0.88
C PHE A 133 19.48 -28.57 2.13
N PRO A 134 19.84 -29.84 2.41
CA PRO A 134 20.41 -30.81 1.49
C PRO A 134 19.29 -31.55 0.72
N GLN A 135 19.63 -32.14 -0.43
CA GLN A 135 18.76 -33.15 -1.03
C GLN A 135 18.95 -34.55 -0.41
N ASP A 136 18.04 -35.46 -0.73
CA ASP A 136 18.13 -36.87 -0.34
C ASP A 136 19.31 -37.57 -1.02
N GLU A 137 19.80 -38.67 -0.42
CA GLU A 137 20.94 -39.44 -0.94
C GLU A 137 20.73 -39.96 -2.37
N SER A 138 19.47 -40.19 -2.75
CA SER A 138 19.07 -40.61 -4.09
C SER A 138 19.40 -39.56 -5.16
N PHE A 139 19.32 -38.27 -4.83
CA PHE A 139 19.66 -37.16 -5.72
C PHE A 139 21.13 -37.22 -6.14
N TYR A 140 22.04 -37.24 -5.16
CA TYR A 140 23.48 -37.28 -5.43
C TYR A 140 23.89 -38.60 -6.07
N THR A 141 23.29 -39.73 -5.65
CA THR A 141 23.54 -41.04 -6.26
C THR A 141 23.16 -41.04 -7.74
N ARG A 142 21.98 -40.51 -8.08
CA ARG A 142 21.52 -40.41 -9.47
C ARG A 142 22.41 -39.49 -10.30
N ALA A 143 22.86 -38.35 -9.75
CA ALA A 143 23.82 -37.47 -10.41
C ALA A 143 25.15 -38.19 -10.70
N ASN A 144 25.67 -38.97 -9.75
CA ASN A 144 26.87 -39.77 -9.91
C ASN A 144 26.72 -40.89 -10.95
N THR A 145 25.57 -41.58 -10.97
CA THR A 145 25.27 -42.61 -11.99
C THR A 145 25.37 -42.06 -13.41
N HIS A 146 24.92 -40.82 -13.62
CA HIS A 146 25.05 -40.12 -14.91
C HIS A 146 26.42 -39.43 -15.10
N SER A 147 27.33 -39.55 -14.12
CA SER A 147 28.66 -38.91 -14.11
C SER A 147 28.59 -37.39 -14.30
N MET A 148 27.62 -36.79 -13.63
CA MET A 148 27.46 -35.34 -13.58
C MET A 148 28.61 -34.69 -12.81
N GLY A 149 29.00 -33.49 -13.24
CA GLY A 149 30.14 -32.76 -12.66
C GLY A 149 29.76 -31.82 -11.54
N PHE A 150 28.51 -31.37 -11.54
CA PHE A 150 28.01 -30.32 -10.67
C PHE A 150 26.65 -30.68 -10.07
N THR A 151 26.43 -30.27 -8.83
CA THR A 151 25.09 -30.14 -8.23
C THR A 151 24.90 -28.70 -7.79
N LEU A 152 23.67 -28.19 -7.89
CA LEU A 152 23.31 -26.88 -7.36
C LEU A 152 22.04 -27.00 -6.52
N GLU A 153 22.12 -26.43 -5.31
CA GLU A 153 21.00 -26.28 -4.38
C GLU A 153 20.98 -24.85 -3.79
N ILE A 154 19.87 -24.48 -3.17
CA ILE A 154 19.65 -23.16 -2.56
C ILE A 154 19.99 -23.21 -1.06
N ALA A 155 20.85 -22.32 -0.57
CA ALA A 155 21.12 -22.18 0.85
C ALA A 155 20.12 -21.22 1.52
N ASN A 156 19.65 -21.57 2.72
CA ASN A 156 18.72 -20.76 3.53
C ASN A 156 19.37 -20.37 4.88
N ASN A 157 20.57 -19.77 4.81
CA ASN A 157 21.39 -19.37 5.95
C ASN A 157 21.49 -20.43 7.07
N ASN A 158 21.58 -21.70 6.67
CA ASN A 158 21.70 -22.83 7.55
C ASN A 158 22.98 -23.60 7.20
N LEU A 159 24.02 -23.40 8.02
CA LEU A 159 25.36 -23.92 7.76
C LEU A 159 25.39 -25.45 7.79
N GLU A 160 24.71 -26.07 8.74
CA GLU A 160 24.72 -27.53 8.93
C GLU A 160 24.12 -28.27 7.72
N THR A 161 22.93 -27.86 7.29
CA THR A 161 22.25 -28.43 6.11
C THR A 161 23.04 -28.24 4.82
N THR A 162 23.67 -27.08 4.66
CA THR A 162 24.51 -26.78 3.49
C THR A 162 25.77 -27.65 3.49
N LEU A 163 26.45 -27.79 4.63
CA LEU A 163 27.61 -28.67 4.77
C LEU A 163 27.26 -30.14 4.52
N ASP A 164 26.09 -30.62 4.95
CA ASP A 164 25.62 -31.98 4.68
C ASP A 164 25.50 -32.24 3.17
N GLY A 165 24.89 -31.33 2.41
CA GLY A 165 24.79 -31.48 0.96
C GLY A 165 26.14 -31.41 0.24
N ILE A 166 27.02 -30.49 0.66
CA ILE A 166 28.40 -30.40 0.15
C ILE A 166 29.15 -31.72 0.35
N LYS A 167 29.07 -32.33 1.54
CA LYS A 167 29.68 -33.62 1.85
C LYS A 167 29.15 -34.73 0.95
N LYS A 168 27.82 -34.81 0.79
CA LYS A 168 27.17 -35.84 -0.05
C LYS A 168 27.57 -35.75 -1.52
N ALA A 169 27.74 -34.52 -2.05
CA ALA A 169 28.24 -34.28 -3.40
C ALA A 169 29.73 -34.64 -3.53
N GLN A 170 30.58 -34.15 -2.63
CA GLN A 170 32.03 -34.38 -2.67
C GLN A 170 32.40 -35.85 -2.46
N ALA A 171 31.65 -36.59 -1.63
CA ALA A 171 31.82 -38.05 -1.46
C ALA A 171 31.64 -38.84 -2.77
N ARG A 172 31.02 -38.24 -3.79
CA ARG A 172 30.83 -38.80 -5.13
C ARG A 172 31.71 -38.15 -6.20
N GLY A 173 32.63 -37.28 -5.80
CA GLY A 173 33.48 -36.54 -6.72
C GLY A 173 32.72 -35.53 -7.59
N ILE A 174 31.58 -35.02 -7.09
CA ILE A 174 30.76 -33.99 -7.72
C ILE A 174 31.11 -32.64 -7.07
N THR A 175 31.20 -31.58 -7.86
CA THR A 175 31.49 -30.21 -7.39
C THR A 175 30.18 -29.50 -7.01
N PRO A 176 29.93 -29.19 -5.72
CA PRO A 176 28.72 -28.48 -5.34
C PRO A 176 28.79 -26.99 -5.70
N VAL A 177 27.63 -26.42 -6.01
CA VAL A 177 27.41 -25.03 -6.35
C VAL A 177 26.33 -24.48 -5.40
N ILE A 178 26.65 -23.40 -4.69
CA ILE A 178 25.74 -22.77 -3.72
C ILE A 178 25.05 -21.59 -4.40
N ARG A 179 23.72 -21.65 -4.51
CA ARG A 179 22.85 -20.50 -4.80
C ARG A 179 22.27 -19.96 -3.49
N ILE A 180 21.93 -18.67 -3.46
CA ILE A 180 21.16 -18.06 -2.38
C ILE A 180 19.88 -17.43 -2.92
N GLY A 181 18.85 -17.45 -2.08
CA GLY A 181 17.55 -16.84 -2.35
C GLY A 181 16.74 -17.42 -3.51
N SER A 182 15.47 -17.04 -3.55
CA SER A 182 14.50 -17.35 -4.59
C SER A 182 13.31 -16.39 -4.49
N GLY A 183 12.91 -15.77 -5.60
CA GLY A 183 11.82 -14.78 -5.62
C GLY A 183 12.09 -13.62 -4.66
N THR A 184 11.25 -13.44 -3.64
CA THR A 184 11.42 -12.38 -2.62
C THR A 184 12.18 -12.82 -1.38
N ASP A 185 12.50 -14.11 -1.26
CA ASP A 185 13.19 -14.64 -0.10
C ASP A 185 14.69 -14.73 -0.37
N SER A 186 15.50 -14.04 0.42
CA SER A 186 16.96 -14.13 0.35
C SER A 186 17.51 -15.41 1.00
N GLY A 187 16.66 -16.20 1.65
CA GLY A 187 17.08 -17.32 2.48
C GLY A 187 17.88 -16.86 3.71
N GLY A 188 17.55 -15.68 4.26
CA GLY A 188 18.26 -15.07 5.40
C GLY A 188 19.54 -14.30 5.05
N PHE A 189 19.80 -14.04 3.76
CA PHE A 189 21.01 -13.35 3.26
C PHE A 189 20.77 -11.91 2.77
N THR A 190 19.86 -11.16 3.41
CA THR A 190 19.63 -9.73 3.08
C THR A 190 20.83 -8.83 3.36
N ASN A 191 21.73 -9.26 4.26
CA ASN A 191 22.99 -8.57 4.53
C ASN A 191 24.17 -9.29 3.85
N PRO A 192 24.90 -8.66 2.90
CA PRO A 192 26.05 -9.26 2.23
C PRO A 192 27.14 -9.76 3.17
N LYS A 193 27.30 -9.13 4.35
CA LYS A 193 28.25 -9.56 5.37
C LYS A 193 27.88 -10.94 5.93
N THR A 194 26.59 -11.19 6.17
CA THR A 194 26.09 -12.50 6.64
C THR A 194 26.43 -13.59 5.63
N TYR A 195 26.26 -13.32 4.33
CA TYR A 195 26.62 -14.29 3.30
C TYR A 195 28.14 -14.53 3.22
N ALA A 196 28.95 -13.47 3.31
CA ALA A 196 30.40 -13.61 3.32
C ALA A 196 30.91 -14.40 4.53
N ASP A 197 30.34 -14.18 5.72
CA ASP A 197 30.70 -14.91 6.93
C ASP A 197 30.25 -16.38 6.85
N PHE A 198 29.09 -16.64 6.25
CA PHE A 198 28.60 -17.99 5.96
C PHE A 198 29.56 -18.76 5.04
N LEU A 199 30.02 -18.15 3.94
CA LEU A 199 30.99 -18.79 3.02
C LEU A 199 32.34 -19.05 3.69
N LYS A 200 32.82 -18.14 4.56
CA LYS A 200 34.04 -18.37 5.35
C LYS A 200 33.87 -19.54 6.33
N ALA A 201 32.69 -19.70 6.91
CA ALA A 201 32.42 -20.83 7.79
C ALA A 201 32.44 -22.16 7.04
N ILE A 202 31.95 -22.19 5.79
CA ILE A 202 32.06 -23.35 4.90
C ILE A 202 33.53 -23.65 4.56
N ASP A 203 34.30 -22.63 4.17
CA ASP A 203 35.73 -22.77 3.82
C ASP A 203 36.59 -23.25 5.00
N ALA A 204 36.23 -22.84 6.22
CA ALA A 204 36.93 -23.25 7.44
C ALA A 204 36.58 -24.66 7.93
N ASP A 205 35.49 -25.27 7.43
CA ASP A 205 35.06 -26.58 7.91
C ASP A 205 35.95 -27.70 7.33
N PRO A 206 36.62 -28.51 8.17
CA PRO A 206 37.58 -29.52 7.72
C PRO A 206 36.96 -30.67 6.93
N SER A 207 35.63 -30.80 6.93
CA SER A 207 34.93 -31.80 6.14
C SER A 207 34.73 -31.40 4.67
N VAL A 208 34.94 -30.14 4.33
CA VAL A 208 34.97 -29.65 2.95
C VAL A 208 36.38 -29.88 2.41
N SER A 209 36.53 -30.86 1.52
CA SER A 209 37.85 -31.33 1.05
C SER A 209 38.13 -31.06 -0.43
N GLY A 210 37.14 -30.50 -1.14
CA GLY A 210 37.20 -30.23 -2.57
C GLY A 210 36.71 -28.84 -2.94
N LEU A 211 36.73 -28.57 -4.24
CA LEU A 211 36.24 -27.31 -4.81
C LEU A 211 34.74 -27.14 -4.55
N VAL A 212 34.34 -25.93 -4.18
CA VAL A 212 32.94 -25.48 -4.04
C VAL A 212 32.81 -24.17 -4.79
N TYR A 213 31.74 -24.00 -5.56
CA TYR A 213 31.39 -22.71 -6.16
C TYR A 213 30.23 -22.08 -5.39
N ALA A 214 30.19 -20.75 -5.34
CA ALA A 214 29.11 -20.00 -4.73
C ALA A 214 28.74 -18.81 -5.62
N ILE A 215 27.44 -18.55 -5.79
CA ILE A 215 26.93 -17.45 -6.62
C ILE A 215 26.86 -16.19 -5.76
N ALA A 216 27.62 -15.17 -6.15
CA ALA A 216 27.62 -13.88 -5.47
C ALA A 216 26.44 -13.01 -5.96
N GLY A 217 25.29 -13.11 -5.28
CA GLY A 217 24.09 -12.31 -5.56
C GLY A 217 22.91 -13.14 -6.09
N PRO A 218 21.84 -12.49 -6.58
CA PRO A 218 20.68 -13.17 -7.15
C PRO A 218 21.06 -13.87 -8.45
N ASN A 219 20.53 -15.08 -8.62
CA ASN A 219 20.71 -15.85 -9.85
C ASN A 219 19.83 -15.28 -10.99
N GLU A 220 18.73 -14.61 -10.63
CA GLU A 220 17.83 -13.94 -11.55
C GLU A 220 17.54 -12.50 -11.08
N PRO A 221 18.48 -11.56 -11.26
CA PRO A 221 18.38 -10.21 -10.67
C PRO A 221 17.11 -9.42 -11.04
N GLU A 222 16.42 -9.77 -12.12
CA GLU A 222 15.17 -9.12 -12.53
C GLU A 222 13.92 -9.70 -11.84
N SER A 223 13.94 -10.97 -11.43
CA SER A 223 12.82 -11.66 -10.76
C SER A 223 13.07 -11.90 -9.27
N GLU A 224 14.32 -11.74 -8.82
CA GLU A 224 14.78 -11.94 -7.45
C GLU A 224 15.14 -10.62 -6.76
N PRO A 225 14.15 -9.80 -6.40
CA PRO A 225 14.39 -8.47 -5.84
C PRO A 225 14.94 -8.52 -4.41
N TRP A 226 15.09 -9.69 -3.77
CA TRP A 226 15.59 -9.75 -2.39
C TRP A 226 16.99 -9.12 -2.22
N ALA A 227 17.79 -9.07 -3.29
CA ALA A 227 19.12 -8.44 -3.28
C ALA A 227 19.06 -6.92 -3.49
N SER A 228 17.95 -6.43 -4.02
CA SER A 228 17.69 -5.02 -4.28
C SER A 228 16.18 -4.77 -4.27
N PRO A 229 15.53 -4.77 -3.09
CA PRO A 229 14.06 -4.71 -2.99
C PRO A 229 13.49 -3.46 -3.67
N ASN A 230 14.27 -2.38 -3.64
CA ASN A 230 13.97 -1.08 -4.22
C ASN A 230 14.05 -1.08 -5.77
N CYS A 231 14.61 -2.14 -6.39
CA CYS A 231 14.70 -2.29 -7.85
C CYS A 231 13.52 -3.07 -8.46
N ARG A 232 12.43 -3.29 -7.71
CA ARG A 232 11.18 -3.87 -8.25
C ARG A 232 10.51 -3.04 -9.36
N THR A 233 11.11 -1.92 -9.74
CA THR A 233 10.48 -0.93 -10.58
C THR A 233 10.56 -1.28 -12.08
N LEU A 234 9.54 -2.01 -12.54
CA LEU A 234 9.00 -1.88 -13.91
C LEU A 234 8.50 -0.45 -14.23
N GLU A 235 8.76 0.53 -13.35
CA GLU A 235 8.06 1.81 -13.28
C GLU A 235 8.78 2.97 -13.99
N SER A 236 10.06 2.83 -14.36
CA SER A 236 10.78 3.96 -14.98
C SER A 236 10.21 4.38 -16.34
N GLY A 237 9.55 3.46 -17.07
CA GLY A 237 8.85 3.77 -18.32
C GLY A 237 7.48 4.42 -18.11
N LEU A 238 6.70 3.94 -17.13
CA LEU A 238 5.33 4.41 -16.88
C LEU A 238 5.26 5.87 -16.42
N LYS A 239 6.27 6.32 -15.67
CA LYS A 239 6.25 7.58 -14.90
C LYS A 239 6.64 8.84 -15.69
N ASN A 240 7.07 8.70 -16.95
CA ASN A 240 7.50 9.82 -17.81
C ASN A 240 6.93 9.75 -19.23
N ALA A 241 5.90 8.94 -19.45
CA ALA A 241 5.16 8.95 -20.70
C ALA A 241 4.58 10.36 -20.96
N LYS A 242 5.03 11.04 -22.00
CA LYS A 242 4.35 12.28 -22.40
C LYS A 242 2.93 11.92 -22.82
N CYS A 243 1.99 12.86 -22.70
CA CYS A 243 0.59 12.62 -23.08
C CYS A 243 0.35 12.32 -24.55
N ASN A 244 1.33 12.58 -25.40
CA ASN A 244 1.33 12.22 -26.80
C ASN A 244 2.10 10.93 -27.11
N GLU A 245 2.70 10.29 -26.10
CA GLU A 245 3.48 9.07 -26.19
C GLU A 245 2.71 7.89 -25.57
N ILE A 246 3.16 6.68 -25.88
CA ILE A 246 2.58 5.44 -25.39
C ILE A 246 3.71 4.64 -24.77
N VAL A 247 3.46 4.08 -23.58
CA VAL A 247 4.39 3.15 -22.93
C VAL A 247 3.66 1.83 -22.61
N ASP A 248 4.37 0.71 -22.75
CA ASP A 248 3.83 -0.64 -22.57
C ASP A 248 4.76 -1.45 -21.64
N PRO A 249 4.23 -2.18 -20.64
CA PRO A 249 2.82 -2.25 -20.25
C PRO A 249 2.31 -0.94 -19.64
N GLU A 250 1.04 -0.61 -19.86
CA GLU A 250 0.32 0.37 -19.01
C GLU A 250 0.01 -0.22 -17.64
N PHE A 251 -0.16 0.60 -16.61
CA PHE A 251 -0.46 0.14 -15.26
C PHE A 251 -1.88 -0.41 -15.13
N HIS A 252 -2.89 0.44 -15.35
CA HIS A 252 -4.31 0.11 -15.21
C HIS A 252 -5.16 1.04 -16.10
N SER A 253 -6.27 0.57 -16.69
CA SER A 253 -7.12 1.38 -17.59
C SER A 253 -7.73 2.65 -16.99
N LEU A 254 -7.86 2.70 -15.65
CA LEU A 254 -8.29 3.88 -14.87
C LEU A 254 -7.15 4.71 -14.28
N ARG A 255 -5.89 4.32 -14.52
CA ARG A 255 -4.68 5.05 -14.11
C ARG A 255 -3.49 4.50 -14.93
N PRO A 256 -3.43 4.75 -16.24
CA PRO A 256 -2.52 4.05 -17.15
C PRO A 256 -1.05 4.34 -16.85
N TYR A 257 -0.75 5.55 -16.38
CA TYR A 257 0.60 6.03 -16.09
C TYR A 257 0.59 6.70 -14.70
N PRO A 258 0.88 5.95 -13.63
CA PRO A 258 0.92 6.48 -12.27
C PRO A 258 1.91 7.63 -12.15
N ALA A 259 1.53 8.64 -11.38
CA ALA A 259 2.31 9.86 -11.13
C ALA A 259 2.73 10.61 -12.40
N ASN A 260 1.91 10.53 -13.46
CA ASN A 260 2.22 11.10 -14.76
C ASN A 260 1.07 11.97 -15.30
N PRO A 261 0.93 13.20 -14.79
CA PRO A 261 -0.18 14.07 -15.10
C PRO A 261 0.03 14.76 -16.45
N CYS A 262 -1.03 14.84 -17.26
CA CYS A 262 -1.01 15.65 -18.48
C CYS A 262 -1.01 17.15 -18.24
N ASP A 263 -1.73 17.60 -17.22
CA ASP A 263 -1.65 18.96 -16.71
C ASP A 263 -0.66 19.00 -15.56
N SER A 264 0.55 19.48 -15.83
CA SER A 264 1.59 19.60 -14.84
C SER A 264 1.43 20.83 -13.93
N SER A 265 0.35 21.62 -14.06
CA SER A 265 0.16 22.83 -13.26
C SER A 265 -0.46 22.54 -11.90
N VAL A 266 0.16 23.08 -10.84
CA VAL A 266 -0.41 23.08 -9.48
C VAL A 266 -1.35 24.28 -9.37
N ARG A 267 -2.64 24.05 -9.59
CA ARG A 267 -3.71 25.07 -9.52
C ARG A 267 -4.96 24.45 -8.93
N GLU A 268 -5.90 25.30 -8.50
CA GLU A 268 -7.21 24.87 -7.97
C GLU A 268 -7.08 24.00 -6.71
N THR A 269 -6.09 24.29 -5.88
CA THR A 269 -5.78 23.50 -4.68
C THR A 269 -6.44 24.07 -3.44
N THR A 270 -6.99 23.20 -2.59
CA THR A 270 -7.34 23.56 -1.21
C THR A 270 -6.13 23.33 -0.32
N TYR A 271 -5.80 24.33 0.49
CA TYR A 271 -4.75 24.21 1.49
C TYR A 271 -5.36 23.76 2.82
N MET A 272 -4.87 22.65 3.35
CA MET A 272 -5.16 22.25 4.72
C MET A 272 -3.87 22.24 5.53
N CYS A 273 -3.92 22.82 6.72
CA CYS A 273 -2.84 22.63 7.69
C CYS A 273 -2.87 21.15 8.11
N SER A 274 -1.80 20.42 7.76
CA SER A 274 -1.56 19.06 8.22
C SER A 274 -1.10 19.07 9.68
N ASN A 275 -0.73 17.92 10.22
CA ASN A 275 -0.08 17.89 11.53
C ASN A 275 1.14 18.81 11.55
N GLN A 276 1.32 19.45 12.70
CA GLN A 276 2.50 20.23 13.00
C GLN A 276 3.67 19.27 13.22
N PHE A 277 4.78 19.46 12.53
CA PHE A 277 6.04 18.82 12.89
C PHE A 277 6.56 19.51 14.15
N VAL A 278 6.81 18.82 15.25
CA VAL A 278 7.30 19.43 16.49
C VAL A 278 8.68 18.88 16.82
N ALA A 279 9.70 19.74 16.81
CA ALA A 279 10.99 19.41 17.39
C ALA A 279 10.90 19.56 18.92
N LYS A 280 11.07 18.45 19.65
CA LYS A 280 11.18 18.43 21.11
C LYS A 280 12.64 18.26 21.49
N GLU A 281 13.18 19.21 22.23
CA GLU A 281 14.50 19.10 22.85
C GLU A 281 14.38 19.12 24.38
N THR A 282 14.78 18.03 25.02
CA THR A 282 14.78 17.88 26.48
C THR A 282 16.15 18.24 27.04
N PHE A 283 16.22 19.31 27.83
CA PHE A 283 17.43 19.75 28.50
C PHE A 283 17.45 19.26 29.94
N ARG A 284 18.57 18.66 30.35
CA ARG A 284 18.80 18.25 31.73
C ARG A 284 19.99 19.02 32.30
N VAL A 285 19.70 20.01 33.13
CA VAL A 285 20.69 20.98 33.62
C VAL A 285 20.93 20.84 35.12
N SER A 286 22.16 21.14 35.54
CA SER A 286 22.58 21.20 36.94
C SER A 286 22.92 22.64 37.33
N PRO A 287 22.90 23.01 38.63
CA PRO A 287 23.21 24.37 39.07
C PRO A 287 24.54 24.86 38.50
N ASN A 288 24.56 26.05 37.90
CA ASN A 288 25.76 26.67 37.34
C ASN A 288 26.27 27.83 38.23
N SER A 289 27.18 28.66 37.70
CA SER A 289 27.65 29.87 38.37
C SER A 289 26.62 31.00 38.35
N ASP A 290 25.71 31.01 37.38
CA ASP A 290 24.68 32.05 37.17
C ASP A 290 23.40 31.76 37.97
N CYS A 291 23.56 31.41 39.25
CA CYS A 291 22.44 31.19 40.15
C CYS A 291 22.38 32.27 41.23
N SER A 292 21.18 32.73 41.55
CA SER A 292 20.91 33.56 42.72
C SER A 292 20.25 32.76 43.83
N THR A 293 20.64 33.00 45.09
CA THR A 293 20.07 32.31 46.26
C THR A 293 18.85 33.08 46.76
N ARG A 294 17.74 32.38 46.95
CA ARG A 294 16.50 32.91 47.53
C ARG A 294 16.57 32.93 49.06
N ALA A 295 15.64 33.65 49.69
CA ALA A 295 15.58 33.77 51.15
C ALA A 295 15.36 32.42 51.87
N ASP A 296 14.78 31.43 51.18
CA ASP A 296 14.58 30.06 51.66
C ASP A 296 15.82 29.15 51.46
N GLY A 297 16.90 29.68 50.90
CA GLY A 297 18.14 28.95 50.62
C GLY A 297 18.15 28.19 49.29
N SER A 298 17.04 28.14 48.54
CA SER A 298 17.01 27.57 47.19
C SER A 298 17.80 28.45 46.21
N ARG A 299 18.31 27.86 45.12
CA ARG A 299 19.04 28.57 44.06
C ARG A 299 18.19 28.62 42.81
N ILE A 300 17.93 29.81 42.26
CA ILE A 300 17.37 29.96 40.91
C ILE A 300 18.52 30.21 39.94
N CYS A 301 18.66 29.36 38.93
CA CYS A 301 19.69 29.49 37.89
C CYS A 301 19.03 29.75 36.54
N SER A 302 19.62 30.65 35.75
CA SER A 302 19.18 30.94 34.40
C SER A 302 20.04 30.19 33.38
N TYR A 303 19.39 29.68 32.34
CA TYR A 303 20.03 28.97 31.24
C TYR A 303 19.62 29.58 29.91
N ASN A 304 20.57 29.62 28.97
CA ASN A 304 20.35 30.07 27.60
C ASN A 304 21.08 29.12 26.65
N PHE A 305 20.36 28.60 25.67
CA PHE A 305 20.85 27.66 24.67
C PHE A 305 20.54 28.20 23.29
N GLN A 306 21.50 28.03 22.37
CA GLN A 306 21.24 28.13 20.95
C GLN A 306 21.14 26.70 20.42
N SER A 307 20.07 26.39 19.70
CA SER A 307 19.85 25.09 19.10
C SER A 307 19.76 25.21 17.59
N THR A 308 20.26 24.18 16.90
CA THR A 308 20.15 24.04 15.44
C THR A 308 19.79 22.60 15.15
N VAL A 309 18.55 22.41 14.70
CA VAL A 309 17.93 21.13 14.46
C VAL A 309 17.75 20.94 12.96
N ARG A 310 18.28 19.87 12.41
CA ARG A 310 17.94 19.42 11.07
C ARG A 310 16.64 18.63 11.15
N THR A 311 15.68 18.98 10.32
CA THR A 311 14.39 18.31 10.27
C THR A 311 14.21 17.68 8.91
N SER A 312 13.49 16.57 8.86
CA SER A 312 13.04 15.96 7.61
C SER A 312 11.63 15.43 7.78
N VAL A 313 10.83 15.59 6.74
CA VAL A 313 9.52 14.97 6.60
C VAL A 313 9.56 14.07 5.38
N ASN A 314 9.37 12.78 5.61
CA ASN A 314 9.28 11.77 4.57
C ASN A 314 7.80 11.40 4.38
N LEU A 315 7.35 11.46 3.12
CA LEU A 315 5.99 11.13 2.70
C LEU A 315 5.94 9.90 1.78
N ASP A 316 7.03 9.16 1.60
CA ASP A 316 7.16 8.04 0.66
C ASP A 316 6.07 6.97 0.84
N ASP A 317 5.56 6.77 2.07
CA ASP A 317 4.48 5.82 2.37
C ASP A 317 3.08 6.48 2.36
N SER A 318 2.95 7.68 1.79
CA SER A 318 1.70 8.45 1.76
C SER A 318 0.84 8.11 0.56
N PHE A 319 -0.46 7.94 0.79
CA PHE A 319 -1.44 7.56 -0.22
C PHE A 319 -2.66 8.47 -0.13
N LEU A 320 -3.45 8.54 -1.22
CA LEU A 320 -4.71 9.28 -1.23
C LEU A 320 -5.89 8.37 -0.83
N PRO A 321 -6.42 8.46 0.39
CA PRO A 321 -7.55 7.62 0.80
C PRO A 321 -8.84 8.01 0.06
N ILE A 322 -9.80 7.08 0.04
CA ILE A 322 -11.23 7.25 -0.28
C ILE A 322 -11.55 7.62 -1.73
N LEU A 323 -10.66 8.28 -2.47
CA LEU A 323 -10.94 8.72 -3.84
C LEU A 323 -10.94 7.55 -4.83
N GLY A 324 -9.95 6.67 -4.74
CA GLY A 324 -9.83 5.47 -5.58
C GLY A 324 -8.63 4.62 -5.16
N ASN A 325 -8.52 3.45 -5.79
CA ASN A 325 -7.40 2.54 -5.58
C ASN A 325 -7.29 1.61 -6.81
N THR A 326 -6.19 1.73 -7.54
CA THR A 326 -5.78 0.93 -8.69
C THR A 326 -4.57 0.04 -8.40
N GLU A 327 -3.90 0.23 -7.26
CA GLU A 327 -2.76 -0.56 -6.79
C GLU A 327 -3.17 -1.90 -6.15
N LEU A 328 -4.31 -1.95 -5.46
CA LEU A 328 -4.83 -3.13 -4.76
C LEU A 328 -5.89 -3.92 -5.55
N VAL A 329 -6.01 -3.65 -6.85
CA VAL A 329 -6.93 -4.32 -7.79
C VAL A 329 -6.13 -5.03 -8.89
N PRO A 330 -6.73 -5.93 -9.70
CA PRO A 330 -6.04 -6.50 -10.85
C PRO A 330 -5.51 -5.40 -11.77
N ASN A 331 -4.21 -5.41 -12.05
CA ASN A 331 -3.51 -4.46 -12.91
C ASN A 331 -2.35 -5.19 -13.63
N SER A 332 -1.52 -4.47 -14.38
CA SER A 332 -0.43 -5.09 -15.13
C SER A 332 0.69 -5.65 -14.26
N GLN A 333 0.83 -5.16 -13.02
CA GLN A 333 1.83 -5.62 -12.06
C GLN A 333 1.31 -6.77 -11.19
N GLN A 334 0.01 -6.79 -10.89
CA GLN A 334 -0.64 -7.74 -10.01
C GLN A 334 -1.90 -8.31 -10.66
N LYS A 335 -1.84 -9.59 -11.03
CA LYS A 335 -2.96 -10.29 -11.69
C LYS A 335 -4.23 -10.42 -10.84
N THR A 336 -4.07 -10.48 -9.53
CA THR A 336 -5.17 -10.70 -8.56
C THR A 336 -5.18 -9.57 -7.54
N GLY A 337 -6.24 -8.76 -7.50
CA GLY A 337 -6.39 -7.73 -6.48
C GLY A 337 -6.73 -8.29 -5.10
N THR A 338 -6.45 -7.50 -4.05
CA THR A 338 -6.90 -7.79 -2.67
C THR A 338 -8.27 -7.18 -2.37
N LEU A 339 -8.65 -6.11 -3.09
CA LEU A 339 -9.97 -5.50 -2.98
C LEU A 339 -10.98 -6.18 -3.90
N ASP A 340 -12.06 -6.71 -3.33
CA ASP A 340 -13.18 -7.19 -4.12
C ASP A 340 -14.00 -6.02 -4.71
N LEU A 341 -14.87 -6.29 -5.69
CA LEU A 341 -15.64 -5.24 -6.35
C LEU A 341 -16.60 -4.51 -5.39
N LYS A 342 -17.17 -5.23 -4.42
CA LYS A 342 -18.12 -4.66 -3.47
C LYS A 342 -17.41 -3.64 -2.59
N GLN A 343 -16.23 -3.98 -2.07
CA GLN A 343 -15.35 -3.08 -1.32
C GLN A 343 -15.00 -1.86 -2.18
N ARG A 344 -14.50 -2.06 -3.41
CA ARG A 344 -14.17 -0.96 -4.33
C ARG A 344 -15.33 0.03 -4.47
N VAL A 345 -16.52 -0.45 -4.83
CA VAL A 345 -17.70 0.38 -5.10
C VAL A 345 -18.27 1.00 -3.83
N ASN A 346 -18.03 0.41 -2.65
CA ASN A 346 -18.54 0.94 -1.39
C ASN A 346 -17.61 1.97 -0.76
N ASP A 347 -16.30 1.73 -0.86
CA ASP A 347 -15.30 2.42 -0.04
C ASP A 347 -14.58 3.54 -0.82
N TYR A 348 -14.77 3.60 -2.15
CA TYR A 348 -14.08 4.56 -3.00
C TYR A 348 -15.01 5.35 -3.92
N VAL A 349 -14.77 6.66 -4.01
CA VAL A 349 -15.61 7.61 -4.75
C VAL A 349 -15.58 7.37 -6.26
N SER A 350 -14.40 7.21 -6.86
CA SER A 350 -14.24 6.91 -8.29
C SER A 350 -15.00 5.64 -8.68
N TRP A 351 -14.76 4.55 -7.93
CA TRP A 351 -15.41 3.27 -8.16
C TRP A 351 -16.92 3.33 -7.94
N TYR A 352 -17.40 4.08 -6.94
CA TYR A 352 -18.83 4.27 -6.73
C TYR A 352 -19.48 5.03 -7.88
N LEU A 353 -18.88 6.15 -8.33
CA LEU A 353 -19.39 6.98 -9.42
C LEU A 353 -19.47 6.19 -10.74
N ASN A 354 -18.40 5.48 -11.10
CA ASN A 354 -18.33 4.62 -12.28
C ASN A 354 -19.19 3.35 -12.16
N GLY A 355 -19.40 2.85 -10.93
CA GLY A 355 -19.93 1.53 -10.66
C GLY A 355 -18.98 0.41 -11.07
N ALA A 356 -19.46 -0.83 -11.03
CA ALA A 356 -18.78 -1.99 -11.58
C ALA A 356 -18.44 -1.80 -13.07
N PRO A 357 -17.19 -1.47 -13.44
CA PRO A 357 -16.84 -1.36 -14.83
C PRO A 357 -16.47 -2.76 -15.35
N THR A 358 -16.75 -3.01 -16.62
CA THR A 358 -16.15 -4.15 -17.32
C THR A 358 -14.77 -3.68 -17.76
N LEU A 359 -13.81 -3.73 -16.86
CA LEU A 359 -12.47 -3.23 -17.15
C LEU A 359 -11.63 -4.26 -17.91
N THR A 360 -10.54 -3.79 -18.49
CA THR A 360 -9.59 -4.57 -19.28
C THR A 360 -8.80 -5.58 -18.48
N GLU A 361 -8.74 -5.42 -17.17
CA GLU A 361 -7.93 -6.22 -16.25
C GLU A 361 -8.71 -7.43 -15.69
N GLU A 362 -10.04 -7.44 -15.83
CA GLU A 362 -10.94 -8.36 -15.10
C GLU A 362 -11.34 -9.58 -15.95
N GLU A 363 -10.97 -10.80 -15.50
CA GLU A 363 -11.30 -12.07 -16.18
C GLU A 363 -12.80 -12.43 -16.14
N ASP A 364 -13.47 -12.16 -15.02
CA ASP A 364 -14.79 -12.71 -14.72
C ASP A 364 -15.98 -11.97 -15.34
N ARG A 365 -15.74 -10.98 -16.20
CA ARG A 365 -16.80 -10.05 -16.65
C ARG A 365 -16.89 -9.83 -18.15
N ASN A 366 -16.44 -10.78 -18.95
CA ASN A 366 -16.80 -10.75 -20.37
C ASN A 366 -18.27 -11.23 -20.51
N PRO A 367 -19.25 -10.34 -20.78
CA PRO A 367 -20.66 -10.73 -20.93
C PRO A 367 -20.93 -11.58 -22.18
N TYR A 368 -19.89 -11.94 -22.91
CA TYR A 368 -19.94 -12.56 -24.23
C TYR A 368 -19.98 -14.11 -24.18
N TYR A 369 -19.97 -14.72 -22.99
CA TYR A 369 -20.36 -16.12 -22.84
C TYR A 369 -21.88 -16.19 -22.65
N ASP A 370 -22.55 -17.10 -23.39
CA ASP A 370 -24.00 -17.16 -23.68
C ASP A 370 -24.99 -17.14 -22.49
N THR A 371 -24.52 -17.07 -21.25
CA THR A 371 -25.33 -16.78 -20.06
C THR A 371 -24.53 -15.98 -19.04
N PRO A 372 -24.87 -14.70 -18.77
CA PRO A 372 -24.24 -13.95 -17.68
C PRO A 372 -24.45 -14.68 -16.36
N SER A 373 -23.38 -14.81 -15.56
CA SER A 373 -23.47 -15.44 -14.25
C SER A 373 -24.41 -14.66 -13.33
N GLU A 374 -25.00 -15.33 -12.33
CA GLU A 374 -25.83 -14.65 -11.33
C GLU A 374 -25.05 -13.53 -10.63
N GLN A 375 -23.76 -13.76 -10.37
CA GLN A 375 -22.86 -12.75 -9.83
C GLN A 375 -22.68 -11.54 -10.76
N PHE A 376 -22.58 -11.75 -12.07
CA PHE A 376 -22.52 -10.66 -13.04
C PHE A 376 -23.79 -9.82 -13.01
N ILE A 377 -24.97 -10.46 -13.03
CA ILE A 377 -26.27 -9.76 -12.95
C ILE A 377 -26.37 -9.00 -11.63
N TYR A 378 -25.98 -9.62 -10.53
CA TYR A 378 -25.94 -8.99 -9.22
C TYR A 378 -25.04 -7.74 -9.22
N ASN A 379 -23.83 -7.84 -9.76
CA ASN A 379 -22.88 -6.73 -9.85
C ASN A 379 -23.45 -5.60 -10.73
N LEU A 380 -24.01 -5.95 -11.89
CA LEU A 380 -24.61 -5.00 -12.83
C LEU A 380 -25.79 -4.25 -12.21
N VAL A 381 -26.61 -4.89 -11.38
CA VAL A 381 -27.78 -4.23 -10.77
C VAL A 381 -27.39 -3.47 -9.50
N ASN A 382 -26.71 -4.14 -8.57
CA ASN A 382 -26.48 -3.62 -7.23
C ASN A 382 -25.23 -2.74 -7.14
N LEU A 383 -24.19 -3.05 -7.91
CA LEU A 383 -22.91 -2.35 -7.89
C LEU A 383 -22.74 -1.39 -9.08
N SER A 384 -23.78 -1.17 -9.89
CA SER A 384 -23.79 -0.05 -10.83
C SER A 384 -23.85 1.29 -10.09
N GLY A 385 -22.98 2.19 -10.51
CA GLY A 385 -22.81 3.54 -9.98
C GLY A 385 -23.92 4.48 -10.43
N PRO A 386 -24.04 5.65 -9.79
CA PRO A 386 -25.09 6.62 -10.10
C PRO A 386 -24.97 7.17 -11.53
N ILE A 387 -23.77 7.34 -12.09
CA ILE A 387 -23.58 7.80 -13.48
C ILE A 387 -24.30 6.86 -14.44
N LYS A 388 -23.98 5.55 -14.39
CA LYS A 388 -24.57 4.55 -15.29
C LYS A 388 -26.09 4.38 -15.08
N LYS A 389 -26.56 4.57 -13.85
CA LYS A 389 -27.98 4.40 -13.49
C LYS A 389 -28.86 5.58 -13.89
N LEU A 390 -28.34 6.80 -13.72
CA LEU A 390 -29.14 8.03 -13.82
C LEU A 390 -28.96 8.74 -15.17
N MET A 391 -27.81 8.58 -15.82
CA MET A 391 -27.53 9.26 -17.08
C MET A 391 -28.16 8.53 -18.26
N PRO A 392 -28.86 9.23 -19.19
CA PRO A 392 -29.33 8.63 -20.42
C PRO A 392 -28.18 8.02 -21.24
N TRP A 393 -28.45 6.90 -21.92
CA TRP A 393 -27.44 6.19 -22.71
C TRP A 393 -26.79 7.06 -23.80
N GLY A 394 -27.55 7.94 -24.47
CA GLY A 394 -27.00 8.85 -25.49
C GLY A 394 -25.91 9.76 -24.94
N ILE A 395 -26.14 10.36 -23.76
CA ILE A 395 -25.15 11.21 -23.08
C ILE A 395 -23.94 10.39 -22.62
N GLN A 396 -24.16 9.17 -22.13
CA GLN A 396 -23.06 8.25 -21.80
C GLN A 396 -22.19 7.93 -23.02
N ALA A 397 -22.79 7.76 -24.19
CA ALA A 397 -22.09 7.51 -25.45
C ALA A 397 -21.32 8.74 -25.93
N GLU A 398 -21.93 9.92 -25.89
CA GLU A 398 -21.27 11.19 -26.21
C GLU A 398 -20.01 11.40 -25.36
N LYS A 399 -20.08 11.14 -24.05
CA LYS A 399 -18.92 11.30 -23.17
C LYS A 399 -17.76 10.34 -23.47
N ARG A 400 -18.08 9.10 -23.85
CA ARG A 400 -17.05 8.14 -24.29
C ARG A 400 -16.41 8.56 -25.62
N ILE A 401 -17.20 9.14 -26.52
CA ILE A 401 -16.70 9.68 -27.80
C ILE A 401 -15.78 10.88 -27.55
N GLU A 402 -16.15 11.77 -26.63
CA GLU A 402 -15.29 12.88 -26.19
C GLU A 402 -13.98 12.33 -25.61
N THR A 403 -14.04 11.31 -24.75
CA THR A 403 -12.84 10.64 -24.22
C THR A 403 -11.92 10.08 -25.31
N ILE A 404 -12.51 9.44 -26.32
CA ILE A 404 -11.78 8.95 -27.51
C ILE A 404 -11.08 10.12 -28.23
N GLN A 405 -11.80 11.22 -28.44
CA GLN A 405 -11.30 12.39 -29.16
C GLN A 405 -10.15 13.07 -28.40
N GLU A 406 -10.24 13.19 -27.07
CA GLU A 406 -9.20 13.77 -26.22
C GLU A 406 -7.90 12.96 -26.26
N GLY A 407 -7.99 11.62 -26.21
CA GLY A 407 -6.83 10.74 -26.40
C GLY A 407 -6.25 10.86 -27.82
N PHE A 408 -7.12 10.99 -28.82
CA PHE A 408 -6.71 11.21 -30.21
C PHE A 408 -5.97 12.52 -30.44
N ASP A 409 -6.48 13.62 -29.89
CA ASP A 409 -5.88 14.94 -30.00
C ASP A 409 -4.58 15.02 -29.22
N SER A 410 -4.48 14.35 -28.07
CA SER A 410 -3.23 14.28 -27.32
C SER A 410 -2.15 13.55 -28.10
N ARG A 411 -2.46 12.37 -28.67
CA ARG A 411 -1.49 11.58 -29.45
C ARG A 411 -1.12 12.21 -30.79
N ASN A 412 -2.09 12.69 -31.58
CA ASN A 412 -1.84 13.11 -32.97
C ASN A 412 -1.61 14.62 -33.10
N ASN A 413 -2.19 15.41 -32.20
CA ASN A 413 -2.12 16.88 -32.24
C ASN A 413 -1.29 17.46 -31.09
N ASN A 414 -0.69 16.61 -30.24
CA ASN A 414 0.10 17.01 -29.07
C ASN A 414 -0.68 17.96 -28.14
N ALA A 415 -1.98 17.72 -27.99
CA ALA A 415 -2.86 18.57 -27.20
C ALA A 415 -2.56 18.49 -25.69
N GLY A 416 -1.96 17.39 -25.22
CA GLY A 416 -1.59 17.21 -23.82
C GLY A 416 -2.80 17.17 -22.87
N ILE A 417 -3.92 16.60 -23.32
CA ILE A 417 -5.19 16.60 -22.58
C ILE A 417 -5.33 15.30 -21.76
N ARG A 418 -4.98 14.16 -22.35
CA ARG A 418 -5.10 12.82 -21.75
C ARG A 418 -4.16 11.83 -22.44
N HIS A 419 -3.70 10.81 -21.75
CA HIS A 419 -3.00 9.71 -22.38
C HIS A 419 -3.86 8.87 -23.34
N ASP A 420 -3.24 8.26 -24.35
CA ASP A 420 -3.90 7.32 -25.26
C ASP A 420 -3.97 5.90 -24.66
N GLN A 421 -4.74 5.75 -23.59
CA GLN A 421 -4.77 4.54 -22.78
C GLN A 421 -5.46 3.34 -23.44
N ILE A 422 -5.12 2.15 -22.96
CA ILE A 422 -5.74 0.88 -23.33
C ILE A 422 -7.14 0.80 -22.73
N VAL A 423 -8.12 0.54 -23.58
CA VAL A 423 -9.54 0.34 -23.21
C VAL A 423 -10.06 -1.06 -23.56
N GLY A 424 -9.23 -1.89 -24.18
CA GLY A 424 -9.59 -3.25 -24.53
C GLY A 424 -8.39 -4.09 -24.92
N CYS A 425 -8.49 -5.42 -24.81
CA CYS A 425 -7.59 -6.31 -25.53
C CYS A 425 -8.38 -7.36 -26.28
N LYS A 426 -7.75 -7.93 -27.31
CA LYS A 426 -8.31 -9.05 -28.07
C LYS A 426 -7.26 -10.10 -28.38
N ILE A 427 -7.74 -11.32 -28.55
CA ILE A 427 -6.97 -12.44 -29.13
C ILE A 427 -7.43 -12.64 -30.57
N THR A 428 -6.47 -12.75 -31.48
CA THR A 428 -6.75 -13.14 -32.87
C THR A 428 -6.88 -14.66 -32.94
N ALA A 429 -8.11 -15.18 -32.97
CA ALA A 429 -8.35 -16.60 -33.18
C ALA A 429 -8.60 -16.89 -34.67
N LEU A 430 -7.77 -17.77 -35.27
CA LEU A 430 -7.81 -18.14 -36.70
C LEU A 430 -9.19 -18.65 -37.19
N VAL A 431 -10.06 -19.11 -36.29
CA VAL A 431 -11.31 -19.81 -36.65
C VAL A 431 -12.58 -19.08 -36.19
N THR A 432 -12.53 -18.31 -35.09
CA THR A 432 -13.73 -17.71 -34.46
C THR A 432 -13.83 -16.19 -34.62
N GLY A 433 -12.83 -15.55 -35.22
CA GLY A 433 -12.71 -14.10 -35.22
C GLY A 433 -12.13 -13.56 -33.92
N ASP A 434 -11.89 -12.26 -33.88
CA ASP A 434 -11.33 -11.53 -32.74
C ASP A 434 -12.24 -11.66 -31.51
N LEU A 435 -11.68 -12.12 -30.39
CA LEU A 435 -12.39 -12.24 -29.12
C LEU A 435 -11.85 -11.22 -28.12
N PRO A 436 -12.72 -10.38 -27.51
CA PRO A 436 -12.34 -9.54 -26.37
C PRO A 436 -11.76 -10.39 -25.24
N THR A 437 -10.64 -9.98 -24.67
CA THR A 437 -9.95 -10.69 -23.60
C THR A 437 -9.31 -9.70 -22.62
N PRO A 438 -9.04 -10.11 -21.37
CA PRO A 438 -8.28 -9.29 -20.44
C PRO A 438 -6.86 -9.01 -20.94
N CYS A 439 -6.37 -7.80 -20.72
CA CYS A 439 -5.10 -7.34 -21.26
C CYS A 439 -3.86 -7.97 -20.62
N TYR A 440 -3.93 -8.31 -19.33
CA TYR A 440 -2.73 -8.66 -18.55
C TYR A 440 -2.68 -10.12 -18.10
N ASN A 441 -3.69 -10.92 -18.44
CA ASN A 441 -3.88 -12.26 -17.87
C ASN A 441 -3.74 -13.44 -18.85
N THR A 442 -3.34 -13.24 -20.11
CA THR A 442 -3.30 -14.37 -21.09
C THR A 442 -1.87 -14.82 -21.45
N PRO A 443 -1.41 -16.00 -20.97
CA PRO A 443 -0.01 -16.41 -21.05
C PRO A 443 0.47 -17.05 -22.38
N ALA A 444 -0.29 -17.01 -23.48
CA ALA A 444 0.03 -17.88 -24.63
C ALA A 444 -0.33 -17.38 -26.04
N LEU A 445 -0.87 -16.17 -26.21
CA LEU A 445 -1.29 -15.67 -27.53
C LEU A 445 -0.88 -14.20 -27.72
N THR A 446 -0.68 -13.80 -28.97
CA THR A 446 -0.45 -12.39 -29.33
C THR A 446 -1.72 -11.60 -28.99
N LEU A 447 -1.70 -10.93 -27.85
CA LEU A 447 -2.67 -9.93 -27.45
C LEU A 447 -2.53 -8.70 -28.34
N TYR A 448 -3.66 -8.16 -28.79
CA TYR A 448 -3.70 -6.84 -29.40
C TYR A 448 -4.42 -5.88 -28.45
N ALA A 449 -3.71 -4.87 -27.98
CA ALA A 449 -4.26 -3.81 -27.16
C ALA A 449 -5.00 -2.79 -28.02
N MET A 450 -6.18 -2.40 -27.57
CA MET A 450 -7.06 -1.42 -28.17
C MET A 450 -6.99 -0.15 -27.35
N ARG A 451 -6.61 0.95 -28.01
CA ARG A 451 -6.43 2.26 -27.40
C ARG A 451 -7.57 3.21 -27.79
N LEU A 452 -7.63 4.37 -27.13
CA LEU A 452 -8.60 5.42 -27.45
C LEU A 452 -8.48 5.86 -28.92
N THR A 453 -7.27 6.08 -29.42
CA THR A 453 -7.04 6.53 -30.80
C THR A 453 -7.42 5.52 -31.88
N ASP A 454 -7.43 4.22 -31.55
CA ASP A 454 -7.76 3.16 -32.51
C ASP A 454 -9.21 3.25 -33.01
N TRP A 455 -10.08 3.94 -32.27
CA TRP A 455 -11.47 4.20 -32.65
C TRP A 455 -11.62 5.21 -33.78
N LEU A 456 -10.63 6.09 -33.97
CA LEU A 456 -10.65 7.16 -34.98
C LEU A 456 -9.64 6.96 -36.11
N SER A 457 -8.72 6.00 -35.99
CA SER A 457 -7.66 5.74 -36.97
C SER A 457 -7.92 4.48 -37.81
N PRO A 458 -8.56 4.58 -38.99
CA PRO A 458 -8.80 3.43 -39.86
C PRO A 458 -7.51 2.85 -40.48
N THR A 459 -6.39 3.58 -40.46
CA THR A 459 -5.12 3.17 -41.10
C THR A 459 -4.20 2.35 -40.20
N ASN A 460 -4.37 2.42 -38.88
CA ASN A 460 -3.55 1.66 -37.92
C ASN A 460 -4.25 0.38 -37.43
N SER A 461 -5.44 0.07 -37.94
CA SER A 461 -6.03 -1.24 -37.70
C SER A 461 -5.11 -2.31 -38.29
N PRO A 462 -4.62 -3.28 -37.49
CA PRO A 462 -3.68 -4.32 -37.94
C PRO A 462 -4.31 -5.33 -38.92
N PHE A 463 -5.52 -5.07 -39.43
CA PHE A 463 -6.21 -5.91 -40.39
C PHE A 463 -6.48 -5.18 -41.70
N PRO A 464 -6.18 -5.81 -42.85
CA PRO A 464 -6.78 -5.45 -44.11
C PRO A 464 -8.25 -5.88 -44.03
N PHE A 465 -9.13 -5.01 -43.54
CA PHE A 465 -10.52 -5.11 -43.97
C PHE A 465 -10.49 -5.17 -45.50
N PRO A 466 -11.25 -6.07 -46.17
CA PRO A 466 -11.40 -6.00 -47.61
C PRO A 466 -12.11 -4.68 -47.93
N SER A 467 -11.29 -3.64 -48.06
CA SER A 467 -11.64 -2.27 -48.41
C SER A 467 -12.47 -2.22 -49.70
N ALA A 468 -12.38 -3.26 -50.52
CA ALA A 468 -13.17 -3.45 -51.73
C ALA A 468 -14.70 -3.53 -51.52
N LEU A 469 -15.22 -3.95 -50.35
CA LEU A 469 -16.68 -4.07 -50.17
C LEU A 469 -17.36 -2.81 -49.58
N TYR A 470 -16.66 -2.04 -48.74
CA TYR A 470 -17.22 -0.83 -48.11
C TYR A 470 -16.87 0.48 -48.85
N LEU A 471 -15.78 0.52 -49.63
CA LEU A 471 -15.45 1.70 -50.45
C LEU A 471 -16.44 1.94 -51.60
N ARG A 472 -17.32 1.01 -51.93
CA ARG A 472 -18.25 1.15 -53.07
C ARG A 472 -19.41 2.12 -52.82
N ASN A 473 -19.66 2.52 -51.56
CA ASN A 473 -20.79 3.39 -51.20
C ASN A 473 -20.39 4.76 -50.62
N GLY A 474 -19.11 5.12 -50.54
CA GLY A 474 -18.69 6.49 -50.22
C GLY A 474 -19.09 7.03 -48.83
N ILE A 475 -19.44 6.17 -47.88
CA ILE A 475 -19.73 6.56 -46.49
C ILE A 475 -18.45 6.41 -45.66
N SER A 476 -18.14 7.40 -44.83
CA SER A 476 -16.92 7.48 -44.03
C SER A 476 -16.79 6.33 -43.04
N ILE A 477 -15.78 5.48 -43.23
CA ILE A 477 -15.44 4.30 -42.40
C ILE A 477 -15.35 4.63 -40.90
N ILE A 478 -15.05 5.88 -40.53
CA ILE A 478 -14.95 6.34 -39.13
C ILE A 478 -16.31 6.32 -38.42
N LYS A 479 -17.42 6.59 -39.13
CA LYS A 479 -18.77 6.56 -38.53
C LYS A 479 -19.22 5.15 -38.12
N ASP A 480 -18.56 4.11 -38.62
CA ASP A 480 -18.97 2.73 -38.37
C ASP A 480 -18.35 2.15 -37.07
N LEU A 481 -17.33 2.80 -36.49
CA LEU A 481 -16.71 2.38 -35.23
C LEU A 481 -17.40 2.99 -34.00
N LEU A 482 -17.83 4.24 -34.08
CA LEU A 482 -18.54 4.93 -33.01
C LEU A 482 -20.04 4.56 -33.00
N PRO A 483 -20.70 4.57 -31.82
CA PRO A 483 -22.14 4.35 -31.78
C PRO A 483 -22.91 5.50 -32.44
N PRO A 484 -24.10 5.24 -32.99
CA PRO A 484 -24.99 6.28 -33.49
C PRO A 484 -25.45 7.21 -32.36
N LEU A 485 -25.47 8.52 -32.62
CA LEU A 485 -25.94 9.55 -31.68
C LEU A 485 -27.40 9.91 -31.94
N GLU A 486 -28.13 10.32 -30.90
CA GLU A 486 -29.57 10.64 -31.02
C GLU A 486 -29.86 11.76 -32.03
N GLU A 487 -28.97 12.76 -32.10
CA GLU A 487 -29.07 13.90 -33.02
C GLU A 487 -29.00 13.54 -34.50
N ASP A 488 -28.44 12.37 -34.84
CA ASP A 488 -28.34 11.89 -36.22
C ASP A 488 -29.66 11.25 -36.73
N PHE A 489 -30.65 11.05 -35.86
CA PHE A 489 -31.86 10.30 -36.20
C PHE A 489 -33.15 11.10 -35.96
N PRO A 490 -34.15 10.99 -36.84
CA PRO A 490 -35.40 11.71 -36.71
C PRO A 490 -36.27 11.21 -35.55
N ASN A 491 -36.02 9.99 -35.04
CA ASN A 491 -36.75 9.41 -33.92
C ASN A 491 -35.98 8.27 -33.23
N ILE A 492 -36.41 7.94 -32.01
CA ILE A 492 -35.81 6.90 -31.15
C ILE A 492 -35.87 5.49 -31.74
N GLN A 493 -36.86 5.17 -32.60
CA GLN A 493 -36.96 3.82 -33.19
C GLN A 493 -35.84 3.60 -34.20
N GLU A 494 -35.53 4.61 -35.02
CA GLU A 494 -34.40 4.57 -35.95
C GLU A 494 -33.06 4.56 -35.22
N LEU A 495 -32.93 5.33 -34.13
CA LEU A 495 -31.74 5.28 -33.26
C LEU A 495 -31.53 3.87 -32.67
N ILE A 496 -32.55 3.28 -32.06
CA ILE A 496 -32.46 1.93 -31.48
C ILE A 496 -32.10 0.90 -32.57
N LYS A 497 -32.66 1.05 -33.77
CA LYS A 497 -32.33 0.17 -34.90
C LYS A 497 -30.86 0.32 -35.30
N ALA A 498 -30.39 1.54 -35.50
CA ALA A 498 -29.00 1.82 -35.84
C ALA A 498 -28.05 1.30 -34.74
N TYR A 499 -28.40 1.52 -33.47
CA TYR A 499 -27.62 1.06 -32.33
C TYR A 499 -27.53 -0.47 -32.27
N LYS A 500 -28.65 -1.19 -32.44
CA LYS A 500 -28.64 -2.66 -32.51
C LYS A 500 -27.81 -3.17 -33.69
N THR A 501 -27.91 -2.52 -34.85
CA THR A 501 -27.08 -2.87 -36.00
C THR A 501 -25.59 -2.62 -35.71
N TRP A 502 -25.23 -1.52 -35.05
CA TRP A 502 -23.86 -1.22 -34.63
C TRP A 502 -23.35 -2.22 -33.57
N ARG A 503 -24.15 -2.51 -32.54
CA ARG A 503 -23.77 -3.37 -31.42
C ARG A 503 -23.72 -4.84 -31.79
N ASP A 504 -24.79 -5.37 -32.39
CA ASP A 504 -24.99 -6.81 -32.58
C ASP A 504 -24.68 -7.27 -34.02
N ASN A 505 -24.31 -6.34 -34.92
CA ASN A 505 -24.12 -6.61 -36.36
C ASN A 505 -25.34 -7.33 -36.97
N VAL A 506 -26.54 -7.04 -36.47
CA VAL A 506 -27.81 -7.60 -36.94
C VAL A 506 -28.35 -6.81 -38.15
N ILE A 507 -28.83 -7.54 -39.15
CA ILE A 507 -29.60 -6.94 -40.25
C ILE A 507 -31.05 -6.87 -39.82
N CYS A 508 -31.57 -5.65 -39.61
CA CYS A 508 -32.97 -5.42 -39.25
C CYS A 508 -33.80 -5.06 -40.49
N SER A 509 -34.72 -5.94 -40.88
CA SER A 509 -35.63 -5.73 -42.02
C SER A 509 -37.03 -5.31 -41.54
N PRO A 510 -37.72 -4.39 -42.24
CA PRO A 510 -39.09 -4.03 -41.91
C PRO A 510 -40.03 -5.22 -42.16
N THR A 511 -40.91 -5.52 -41.20
CA THR A 511 -42.03 -6.44 -41.40
C THR A 511 -43.26 -5.69 -41.90
N VAL A 512 -44.21 -6.43 -42.45
CA VAL A 512 -45.46 -5.91 -43.07
C VAL A 512 -46.33 -5.09 -42.12
N PHE A 513 -46.09 -5.12 -40.80
CA PHE A 513 -46.86 -4.41 -39.78
C PHE A 513 -46.09 -3.29 -39.04
N GLY A 514 -44.97 -2.82 -39.57
CA GLY A 514 -44.19 -1.74 -38.94
C GLY A 514 -43.29 -2.17 -37.76
N PHE A 515 -43.24 -3.46 -37.44
CA PHE A 515 -42.23 -4.04 -36.54
C PHE A 515 -40.97 -4.45 -37.32
N PHE A 516 -39.80 -4.48 -36.69
CA PHE A 516 -38.56 -4.93 -37.34
C PHE A 516 -38.18 -6.34 -36.87
N THR A 517 -37.77 -7.22 -37.78
CA THR A 517 -37.08 -8.47 -37.44
C THR A 517 -35.59 -8.32 -37.68
N CYS A 518 -34.78 -8.65 -36.68
CA CYS A 518 -33.33 -8.56 -36.72
C CYS A 518 -32.74 -9.98 -36.70
N SER A 519 -31.82 -10.28 -37.63
CA SER A 519 -31.11 -11.58 -37.66
C SER A 519 -29.61 -11.36 -37.45
N PRO A 520 -28.96 -12.14 -36.55
CA PRO A 520 -27.54 -11.97 -36.23
C PRO A 520 -26.65 -12.35 -37.43
N LYS A 521 -25.62 -11.56 -37.70
CA LYS A 521 -24.48 -12.03 -38.50
C LYS A 521 -23.58 -12.89 -37.61
N ARG A 522 -22.87 -13.84 -38.24
CA ARG A 522 -22.05 -14.87 -37.57
C ARG A 522 -20.85 -14.34 -36.76
N ILE A 523 -20.58 -13.02 -36.77
CA ILE A 523 -19.42 -12.40 -36.11
C ILE A 523 -19.90 -11.08 -35.49
N SER A 524 -19.93 -11.03 -34.15
CA SER A 524 -20.18 -9.79 -33.39
C SER A 524 -19.00 -8.83 -33.62
N PRO A 525 -19.24 -7.52 -33.78
CA PRO A 525 -18.17 -6.55 -33.90
C PRO A 525 -17.52 -6.36 -32.53
N TRP A 526 -16.35 -6.95 -32.33
CA TRP A 526 -15.65 -6.92 -31.04
C TRP A 526 -15.39 -5.50 -30.52
N TRP A 527 -15.22 -4.50 -31.41
CA TRP A 527 -15.03 -3.11 -31.00
C TRP A 527 -16.25 -2.57 -30.26
N SER A 528 -17.47 -2.77 -30.79
CA SER A 528 -18.69 -2.28 -30.15
C SER A 528 -18.84 -2.80 -28.72
N ASN A 529 -18.35 -4.03 -28.46
CA ASN A 529 -18.29 -4.64 -27.13
C ASN A 529 -17.32 -3.95 -26.17
N LEU A 530 -16.16 -3.49 -26.66
CA LEU A 530 -15.17 -2.76 -25.88
C LEU A 530 -15.55 -1.29 -25.62
N PHE A 531 -16.53 -0.73 -26.35
CA PHE A 531 -16.94 0.67 -26.18
C PHE A 531 -17.33 1.02 -24.73
N GLN A 532 -17.91 0.05 -24.03
CA GLN A 532 -18.35 0.19 -22.63
C GLN A 532 -17.19 0.24 -21.61
N ASN A 533 -15.96 -0.05 -22.04
CA ASN A 533 -14.76 -0.01 -21.21
C ASN A 533 -14.11 1.38 -21.21
N ILE A 534 -14.45 2.24 -22.18
CA ILE A 534 -13.93 3.61 -22.26
C ILE A 534 -14.33 4.39 -20.99
N PRO A 535 -13.44 5.08 -20.29
CA PRO A 535 -13.84 5.87 -19.13
C PRO A 535 -14.68 7.09 -19.55
N PHE A 536 -15.54 7.56 -18.65
CA PHE A 536 -16.35 8.74 -18.90
C PHE A 536 -15.59 10.06 -18.73
N SER A 537 -14.39 9.98 -18.16
CA SER A 537 -13.61 11.10 -17.64
C SER A 537 -12.12 10.81 -17.74
N SER A 538 -11.31 11.81 -17.40
CA SER A 538 -9.87 11.68 -17.33
C SER A 538 -9.43 10.84 -16.16
N THR A 539 -8.44 9.99 -16.42
CA THR A 539 -7.85 9.06 -15.45
C THR A 539 -6.43 9.48 -15.05
N GLU A 540 -6.09 10.73 -15.37
CA GLU A 540 -4.80 11.34 -15.08
C GLU A 540 -4.70 11.73 -13.61
N ASP A 541 -3.53 11.53 -13.03
CA ASP A 541 -3.19 12.11 -11.74
C ASP A 541 -3.15 13.65 -11.86
N ARG A 542 -3.25 14.37 -10.75
CA ARG A 542 -3.05 15.84 -10.70
C ARG A 542 -1.92 16.20 -9.76
N LYS A 543 -1.09 17.19 -10.14
CA LYS A 543 -0.03 17.67 -9.24
C LYS A 543 -0.62 18.51 -8.11
N GLY A 544 -0.22 18.21 -6.88
CA GLY A 544 -0.31 19.09 -5.73
C GLY A 544 1.05 19.16 -5.03
N THR A 545 1.08 19.74 -3.83
CA THR A 545 2.33 19.88 -3.08
C THR A 545 2.14 19.75 -1.58
N ALA A 546 3.13 19.21 -0.88
CA ALA A 546 3.30 19.39 0.55
C ALA A 546 4.42 20.41 0.83
N GLU A 547 4.20 21.32 1.78
CA GLU A 547 5.19 22.35 2.12
C GLU A 547 5.18 22.67 3.61
N THR A 548 6.35 23.03 4.15
CA THR A 548 6.48 23.59 5.50
C THR A 548 6.39 25.11 5.46
N GLN A 549 5.83 25.70 6.51
CA GLN A 549 5.75 27.16 6.69
C GLN A 549 6.73 27.65 7.77
N GLN A 550 7.01 28.96 7.76
CA GLN A 550 7.80 29.56 8.82
C GLN A 550 7.08 29.45 10.18
N PRO A 551 7.76 28.96 11.23
CA PRO A 551 7.21 28.97 12.57
C PRO A 551 7.04 30.41 13.09
N PRO A 552 6.20 30.64 14.12
CA PRO A 552 6.14 31.93 14.78
C PRO A 552 7.52 32.30 15.34
N GLY A 553 7.94 33.57 15.19
CA GLY A 553 9.29 34.01 15.58
C GLY A 553 9.59 33.97 17.08
N ARG A 554 8.58 33.75 17.93
CA ARG A 554 8.70 33.65 19.39
C ARG A 554 7.57 32.81 19.97
N ILE A 555 7.91 31.96 20.94
CA ILE A 555 6.98 31.11 21.70
C ILE A 555 7.28 31.29 23.19
N GLU A 556 6.25 31.49 24.01
CA GLU A 556 6.37 31.52 25.47
C GLU A 556 5.50 30.41 26.04
N SER A 557 6.09 29.50 26.81
CA SER A 557 5.36 28.39 27.45
C SER A 557 5.50 28.45 28.98
N GLY A 558 4.37 28.31 29.68
CA GLY A 558 4.26 28.35 31.14
C GLY A 558 3.92 29.73 31.75
N THR A 559 3.70 29.75 33.07
CA THR A 559 3.45 30.98 33.85
C THR A 559 4.42 31.08 35.04
N GLY A 560 5.10 32.22 35.21
CA GLY A 560 5.95 32.48 36.39
C GLY A 560 7.42 32.05 36.25
N ASP A 561 8.07 31.66 37.35
CA ASP A 561 9.51 31.34 37.45
C ASP A 561 9.96 30.10 36.66
N GLU A 562 9.02 29.37 36.06
CA GLU A 562 9.25 28.17 35.27
C GLU A 562 9.03 28.35 33.77
N SER A 563 8.88 29.61 33.33
CA SER A 563 8.65 29.95 31.92
C SER A 563 9.82 29.52 31.04
N VAL A 564 9.49 28.87 29.93
CA VAL A 564 10.40 28.64 28.81
C VAL A 564 10.12 29.70 27.76
N ILE A 565 11.15 30.47 27.41
CA ILE A 565 11.09 31.46 26.33
C ILE A 565 11.91 30.92 25.17
N VAL A 566 11.26 30.74 24.02
CA VAL A 566 11.91 30.39 22.77
C VAL A 566 11.78 31.58 21.82
N ASP A 567 12.90 32.11 21.34
CA ASP A 567 12.92 33.25 20.43
C ASP A 567 13.91 33.05 19.28
N ASN A 568 13.92 34.01 18.35
CA ASN A 568 14.74 33.96 17.13
C ASN A 568 14.52 32.66 16.34
N ILE A 569 13.28 32.19 16.32
CA ILE A 569 12.91 30.95 15.63
C ILE A 569 12.95 31.20 14.13
N THR A 570 13.78 30.45 13.43
CA THR A 570 13.97 30.54 12.00
C THR A 570 14.02 29.15 11.39
N TYR A 571 13.28 28.93 10.32
CA TYR A 571 13.37 27.69 9.55
C TYR A 571 14.01 27.98 8.21
N THR A 572 15.11 27.31 7.89
CA THR A 572 15.82 27.45 6.62
C THR A 572 15.66 26.15 5.82
N PRO A 573 14.82 26.12 4.79
CA PRO A 573 14.67 24.95 3.92
C PRO A 573 16.00 24.51 3.32
N ALA A 574 16.20 23.20 3.14
CA ALA A 574 17.39 22.65 2.49
C ALA A 574 17.44 23.00 0.99
N ASN A 575 16.26 23.09 0.36
CA ASN A 575 16.07 23.47 -1.04
C ASN A 575 15.24 24.75 -1.14
N ALA A 576 15.50 25.57 -2.16
CA ALA A 576 14.86 26.88 -2.33
C ALA A 576 13.32 26.83 -2.37
N ASP A 577 12.76 25.73 -2.86
CA ASP A 577 11.32 25.59 -3.05
C ASP A 577 10.58 25.06 -1.82
N ASN A 578 11.27 24.37 -0.88
CA ASN A 578 10.69 23.82 0.36
C ASN A 578 9.37 23.05 0.18
N LYS A 579 9.20 22.45 -0.99
CA LYS A 579 7.98 21.80 -1.44
C LYS A 579 8.33 20.43 -1.96
N GLU A 580 7.47 19.48 -1.64
CA GLU A 580 7.46 18.17 -2.25
C GLU A 580 6.25 18.10 -3.18
N ILE A 581 6.46 17.56 -4.39
CA ILE A 581 5.38 17.37 -5.37
C ILE A 581 4.67 16.06 -5.04
N LEU A 582 3.35 16.13 -4.93
CA LEU A 582 2.49 14.97 -4.73
C LEU A 582 1.60 14.79 -5.97
N TYR A 583 1.33 13.55 -6.33
CA TYR A 583 0.48 13.17 -7.46
C TYR A 583 -0.82 12.60 -6.93
N PHE A 584 -1.93 13.29 -7.13
CA PHE A 584 -3.24 12.93 -6.58
C PHE A 584 -4.01 12.06 -7.58
N PRO A 585 -4.08 10.74 -7.38
CA PRO A 585 -4.78 9.82 -8.27
C PRO A 585 -6.28 10.00 -8.18
N HIS A 586 -7.00 9.67 -9.27
CA HIS A 586 -8.47 9.72 -9.38
C HIS A 586 -9.12 11.10 -9.17
N ILE A 587 -8.38 12.15 -8.82
CA ILE A 587 -8.98 13.41 -8.41
C ILE A 587 -9.58 14.17 -9.60
N GLU A 588 -8.93 14.11 -10.77
CA GLU A 588 -9.49 14.64 -12.02
C GLU A 588 -10.74 13.87 -12.41
N GLU A 589 -10.65 12.53 -12.36
CA GLU A 589 -11.74 11.61 -12.66
C GLU A 589 -12.98 11.93 -11.83
N VAL A 590 -12.82 12.01 -10.51
CA VAL A 590 -13.93 12.29 -9.58
C VAL A 590 -14.47 13.71 -9.75
N ALA A 591 -13.63 14.70 -10.04
CA ALA A 591 -14.07 16.07 -10.31
C ALA A 591 -14.99 16.13 -11.55
N GLU A 592 -14.61 15.47 -12.64
CA GLU A 592 -15.41 15.41 -13.87
C GLU A 592 -16.70 14.58 -13.69
N LEU A 593 -16.59 13.40 -13.08
CA LEU A 593 -17.75 12.54 -12.82
C LEU A 593 -18.76 13.20 -11.87
N SER A 594 -18.29 13.87 -10.82
CA SER A 594 -19.17 14.64 -9.92
C SER A 594 -19.87 15.78 -10.67
N ALA A 595 -19.17 16.44 -11.60
CA ALA A 595 -19.77 17.43 -12.51
C ALA A 595 -20.93 16.84 -13.29
N PHE A 596 -20.71 15.67 -13.90
CA PHE A 596 -21.71 15.03 -14.75
C PHE A 596 -22.92 14.59 -13.94
N LEU A 597 -22.70 14.00 -12.77
CA LEU A 597 -23.78 13.59 -11.89
C LEU A 597 -24.61 14.79 -11.43
N GLN A 598 -23.95 15.88 -11.01
CA GLN A 598 -24.65 17.10 -10.56
C GLN A 598 -25.51 17.71 -11.68
N LYS A 599 -24.95 17.81 -12.90
CA LYS A 599 -25.65 18.36 -14.07
C LYS A 599 -26.96 17.65 -14.41
N THR A 600 -27.17 16.40 -13.97
CA THR A 600 -28.42 15.68 -14.22
C THR A 600 -29.64 16.32 -13.54
N PHE A 601 -29.44 17.16 -12.51
CA PHE A 601 -30.52 17.81 -11.79
C PHE A 601 -30.31 19.32 -11.56
N THR A 602 -29.17 19.88 -11.95
CA THR A 602 -28.93 21.33 -11.93
C THR A 602 -29.88 22.05 -12.91
N PRO A 603 -30.59 23.12 -12.48
CA PRO A 603 -31.42 23.92 -13.38
C PRO A 603 -30.64 24.53 -14.54
N ARG A 604 -31.27 24.64 -15.71
CA ARG A 604 -30.65 25.25 -16.90
C ARG A 604 -30.29 26.71 -16.62
N GLY A 605 -29.03 27.07 -16.84
CA GLY A 605 -28.51 28.44 -16.63
C GLY A 605 -27.79 28.63 -15.29
N GLU A 606 -27.92 27.68 -14.37
CA GLU A 606 -27.11 27.65 -13.14
C GLU A 606 -25.79 26.92 -13.40
N SER A 607 -24.71 27.41 -12.79
CA SER A 607 -23.40 26.75 -12.87
C SER A 607 -23.35 25.44 -12.09
N GLY A 608 -24.30 25.21 -11.17
CA GLY A 608 -24.28 24.10 -10.21
C GLY A 608 -23.21 24.25 -9.12
N ASN A 609 -22.20 25.09 -9.33
CA ASN A 609 -21.16 25.41 -8.40
C ASN A 609 -21.37 26.83 -7.86
N THR A 610 -22.06 26.94 -6.73
CA THR A 610 -22.17 28.19 -5.98
C THR A 610 -21.22 28.09 -4.77
N ASN A 611 -20.12 28.85 -4.80
CA ASN A 611 -19.18 28.98 -3.67
C ASN A 611 -19.78 29.84 -2.54
N THR A 612 -21.07 29.68 -2.25
CA THR A 612 -21.74 30.25 -1.10
C THR A 612 -21.35 29.39 0.10
N LYS A 613 -20.21 29.71 0.74
CA LYS A 613 -19.82 29.12 2.03
C LYS A 613 -21.02 29.18 2.99
N MET A 614 -21.62 28.03 3.29
CA MET A 614 -22.81 27.92 4.14
C MET A 614 -22.65 26.78 5.15
N ASP A 615 -22.81 27.11 6.43
CA ASP A 615 -23.08 26.27 7.61
C ASP A 615 -22.20 25.04 7.92
N SER A 616 -21.17 24.69 7.14
CA SER A 616 -20.21 23.68 7.59
C SER A 616 -19.29 24.24 8.68
N GLU A 617 -19.17 23.51 9.78
CA GLU A 617 -18.12 23.79 10.76
C GLU A 617 -16.80 23.31 10.20
N SER A 618 -15.99 24.26 9.74
CA SER A 618 -14.58 23.98 9.47
C SER A 618 -13.91 23.49 10.76
N PRO A 619 -13.00 22.50 10.68
CA PRO A 619 -12.22 22.12 11.84
C PRO A 619 -11.53 23.35 12.42
N THR A 620 -11.62 23.55 13.73
CA THR A 620 -10.94 24.66 14.40
C THR A 620 -9.45 24.33 14.45
N ILE A 621 -8.67 24.91 13.54
CA ILE A 621 -7.22 24.72 13.48
C ILE A 621 -6.56 25.75 14.42
N GLY A 622 -6.46 25.41 15.70
CA GLY A 622 -5.60 26.12 16.65
C GLY A 622 -4.17 25.55 16.63
N PRO A 623 -3.15 26.30 17.10
CA PRO A 623 -1.82 25.75 17.36
C PRO A 623 -1.97 24.57 18.34
N GLY A 624 -1.45 23.38 17.97
CA GLY A 624 -1.60 22.17 18.77
C GLY A 624 -2.99 21.50 18.72
N CYS A 625 -3.87 21.82 17.77
CA CYS A 625 -5.14 21.09 17.65
C CYS A 625 -4.94 19.70 17.02
N ALA A 626 -5.20 18.63 17.78
CA ALA A 626 -5.38 17.29 17.25
C ALA A 626 -6.74 17.20 16.53
N ILE A 627 -6.74 16.79 15.26
CA ILE A 627 -7.98 16.53 14.53
C ILE A 627 -8.51 15.17 14.98
N VAL A 628 -9.59 15.19 15.77
CA VAL A 628 -10.13 13.97 16.41
C VAL A 628 -10.99 13.13 15.44
N GLU A 629 -11.63 13.77 14.46
CA GLU A 629 -12.50 13.08 13.51
C GLU A 629 -11.85 13.07 12.12
N THR A 630 -11.31 11.92 11.71
CA THR A 630 -10.72 11.69 10.39
C THR A 630 -11.26 10.40 9.77
N ARG A 631 -11.03 10.19 8.48
CA ARG A 631 -11.31 8.90 7.80
C ARG A 631 -10.10 8.47 6.99
N SER A 632 -9.92 7.17 6.89
CA SER A 632 -8.88 6.59 6.04
C SER A 632 -9.27 5.19 5.58
N ASN A 633 -8.77 4.82 4.42
CA ASN A 633 -8.67 3.46 3.89
C ASN A 633 -7.43 3.45 2.96
N PRO A 634 -6.90 2.27 2.58
CA PRO A 634 -5.76 2.21 1.67
C PRO A 634 -6.05 2.97 0.36
N GLY A 635 -5.15 3.83 -0.06
CA GLY A 635 -5.26 4.59 -1.31
C GLY A 635 -4.28 4.12 -2.36
N ASP A 636 -4.23 4.86 -3.46
CA ASP A 636 -3.10 4.85 -4.39
C ASP A 636 -2.01 5.80 -3.89
N ASP A 637 -0.75 5.46 -4.15
CA ASP A 637 0.45 6.20 -3.75
C ASP A 637 0.48 7.62 -4.37
N LEU A 638 0.93 8.58 -3.57
CA LEU A 638 1.11 9.99 -3.93
C LEU A 638 2.47 10.29 -4.56
N HIS A 639 3.41 9.34 -4.59
CA HIS A 639 4.80 9.57 -5.03
C HIS A 639 5.13 9.02 -6.42
N ALA A 640 5.97 9.76 -7.13
CA ALA A 640 6.69 9.26 -8.30
C ALA A 640 8.04 8.68 -7.85
N GLU A 641 8.13 7.35 -7.64
CA GLU A 641 9.38 6.69 -7.16
C GLU A 641 10.69 6.98 -7.94
N ASN A 642 10.69 7.76 -9.04
CA ASN A 642 11.87 8.00 -9.89
C ASN A 642 12.15 9.47 -10.25
N GLU A 643 11.42 10.47 -9.74
CA GLU A 643 11.91 11.87 -9.78
C GLU A 643 12.97 12.06 -8.69
N SER A 644 14.13 11.39 -8.86
CA SER A 644 15.31 11.50 -7.99
C SER A 644 14.96 11.68 -6.51
N GLU A 645 14.44 10.64 -5.84
CA GLU A 645 14.09 10.64 -4.40
C GLU A 645 13.47 11.98 -4.00
N GLY A 646 12.14 12.14 -4.21
CA GLY A 646 11.40 13.34 -3.82
C GLY A 646 12.00 13.88 -2.54
N THR A 647 12.80 14.95 -2.65
CA THR A 647 13.78 15.20 -1.59
C THR A 647 12.97 15.50 -0.36
N PRO A 648 13.07 14.68 0.70
CA PRO A 648 12.20 14.81 1.85
C PRO A 648 12.17 16.26 2.27
N ILE A 649 10.99 16.78 2.60
CA ILE A 649 10.87 18.19 3.01
C ILE A 649 11.78 18.38 4.21
N SER A 650 12.90 19.03 3.98
CA SER A 650 14.01 19.07 4.93
C SER A 650 14.52 20.50 5.05
N GLY A 651 15.05 20.78 6.22
CA GLY A 651 15.54 22.11 6.54
C GLY A 651 16.22 22.15 7.88
N THR A 652 16.68 23.34 8.22
CA THR A 652 17.36 23.64 9.47
C THR A 652 16.52 24.61 10.27
N LEU A 653 16.02 24.14 11.41
CA LEU A 653 15.38 24.94 12.43
C LEU A 653 16.45 25.49 13.38
N SER A 654 16.50 26.80 13.55
CA SER A 654 17.37 27.47 14.51
C SER A 654 16.54 28.31 15.47
N TYR A 655 16.83 28.21 16.77
CA TYR A 655 16.17 29.00 17.81
C TYR A 655 17.11 29.22 19.00
N ASN A 656 16.81 30.25 19.80
CA ASN A 656 17.37 30.40 21.13
C ASN A 656 16.31 30.05 22.16
N ALA A 657 16.71 29.33 23.20
CA ALA A 657 15.81 28.99 24.28
C ALA A 657 16.41 29.42 25.62
N SER A 658 15.58 30.01 26.47
CA SER A 658 15.96 30.43 27.81
C SER A 658 14.92 30.03 28.83
N PHE A 659 15.38 29.55 29.97
CA PHE A 659 14.51 29.16 31.08
C PHE A 659 15.26 29.27 32.41
N ASN A 660 14.48 29.30 33.49
CA ASN A 660 14.99 29.27 34.85
C ASN A 660 14.69 27.93 35.49
N CYS A 661 15.59 27.49 36.37
CA CYS A 661 15.40 26.32 37.21
C CYS A 661 15.62 26.67 38.66
N VAL A 662 14.68 26.27 39.51
CA VAL A 662 14.80 26.38 40.97
C VAL A 662 15.34 25.07 41.51
N PHE A 663 16.52 25.13 42.11
CA PHE A 663 17.14 24.00 42.79
C PHE A 663 16.95 24.17 44.29
N PRO A 664 16.34 23.19 44.99
CA PRO A 664 16.13 23.28 46.42
C PRO A 664 17.48 23.40 47.15
N SER A 665 17.48 24.11 48.27
CA SER A 665 18.61 24.09 49.20
C SER A 665 18.91 22.64 49.55
N ASN A 666 20.19 22.22 49.45
CA ASN A 666 20.74 20.92 49.83
C ASN A 666 19.73 19.95 50.47
N ASN A 667 19.33 18.90 49.72
CA ASN A 667 18.36 17.91 50.18
C ASN A 667 18.85 17.27 51.48
N THR A 668 18.33 17.74 52.61
CA THR A 668 18.73 17.31 53.95
C THR A 668 18.51 15.81 54.13
N GLY A 669 17.51 15.22 53.46
CA GLY A 669 17.29 13.77 53.46
C GLY A 669 18.39 13.00 52.71
N CYS A 670 18.85 13.51 51.56
CA CYS A 670 19.98 12.92 50.82
C CYS A 670 21.29 13.04 51.60
N ILE A 671 21.56 14.21 52.18
CA ILE A 671 22.78 14.42 52.96
C ILE A 671 22.79 13.51 54.20
N THR A 672 21.67 13.43 54.92
CA THR A 672 21.55 12.56 56.11
C THR A 672 21.79 11.10 55.74
N SER A 673 21.10 10.58 54.73
CA SER A 673 21.25 9.18 54.30
C SER A 673 22.64 8.85 53.73
N CYS A 674 23.31 9.80 53.06
CA CYS A 674 24.68 9.63 52.59
C CYS A 674 25.70 9.62 53.74
N VAL A 675 25.51 10.50 54.73
CA VAL A 675 26.36 10.57 55.93
C VAL A 675 26.16 9.30 56.79
N ASP A 676 24.93 8.83 56.93
CA ASP A 676 24.60 7.57 57.61
C ASP A 676 25.23 6.36 56.89
N GLY A 677 25.43 6.45 55.58
CA GLY A 677 26.21 5.50 54.76
C GLY A 677 27.74 5.57 54.95
N GLY A 678 28.23 6.39 55.88
CA GLY A 678 29.64 6.48 56.25
C GLY A 678 30.51 7.41 55.39
N LYS A 679 29.91 8.23 54.51
CA LYS A 679 30.63 9.25 53.74
C LYS A 679 30.75 10.56 54.52
N THR A 680 31.78 11.35 54.20
CA THR A 680 31.97 12.68 54.82
C THR A 680 30.88 13.65 54.37
N LEU A 681 30.55 14.63 55.22
CA LEU A 681 29.59 15.68 54.90
C LEU A 681 29.91 16.40 53.58
N ASP A 682 31.20 16.63 53.29
CA ASP A 682 31.64 17.24 52.03
C ASP A 682 31.37 16.35 50.81
N ASN A 683 31.70 15.06 50.90
CA ASN A 683 31.39 14.09 49.83
C ASN A 683 29.88 13.95 49.62
N CYS A 684 29.10 13.99 50.70
CA CYS A 684 27.64 13.92 50.63
C CYS A 684 27.02 15.19 50.08
N THR A 685 27.56 16.35 50.42
CA THR A 685 27.14 17.62 49.85
C THR A 685 27.43 17.65 48.34
N GLN A 686 28.60 17.16 47.91
CA GLN A 686 28.92 17.01 46.48
C GLN A 686 28.02 15.99 45.78
N GLN A 687 27.83 14.80 46.38
CA GLN A 687 27.02 13.74 45.79
C GLN A 687 25.55 14.16 45.67
N CYS A 688 24.98 14.77 46.71
CA CYS A 688 23.60 15.24 46.72
C CYS A 688 23.38 16.53 45.90
N ALA A 689 24.43 17.30 45.65
CA ALA A 689 24.38 18.40 44.68
C ALA A 689 24.33 17.87 43.23
N SER A 690 24.98 16.74 42.95
CA SER A 690 24.99 16.14 41.59
C SER A 690 23.67 15.47 41.19
N SER A 691 22.79 15.15 42.14
CA SER A 691 21.45 14.60 41.87
C SER A 691 20.39 15.67 41.58
N ASN A 692 20.67 16.94 41.84
CA ASN A 692 19.73 18.03 41.62
C ASN A 692 19.77 18.46 40.14
N THR A 693 19.08 17.72 39.28
CA THR A 693 18.91 18.09 37.87
C THR A 693 17.53 18.70 37.65
N CYS A 694 17.47 19.77 36.87
CA CYS A 694 16.24 20.34 36.35
C CYS A 694 16.06 19.89 34.91
N THR A 695 14.88 19.36 34.59
CA THR A 695 14.52 18.95 33.23
C THR A 695 13.54 19.94 32.65
N LYS A 696 13.82 20.45 31.45
CA LYS A 696 12.90 21.31 30.69
C LYS A 696 12.78 20.80 29.27
N ASP A 697 11.55 20.67 28.81
CA ASP A 697 11.22 20.32 27.44
C ASP A 697 10.95 21.60 26.65
N ILE A 698 11.56 21.70 25.47
CA ILE A 698 11.38 22.81 24.54
C ILE A 698 10.71 22.25 23.29
N TYR A 699 9.56 22.82 22.94
CA TYR A 699 8.76 22.44 21.80
C TYR A 699 8.80 23.56 20.76
N VAL A 700 9.19 23.23 19.53
CA VAL A 700 9.17 24.16 18.41
C VAL A 700 8.47 23.49 17.24
N GLY A 701 7.25 23.96 16.97
CA GLY A 701 6.43 23.41 15.92
C GLY A 701 6.57 24.13 14.58
N ILE A 702 6.82 23.37 13.52
CA ILE A 702 6.89 23.79 12.13
C ILE A 702 5.56 23.40 11.48
N PRO A 703 4.72 24.37 11.08
CA PRO A 703 3.47 24.07 10.40
C PRO A 703 3.74 23.41 9.05
N MET A 704 2.94 22.41 8.73
CA MET A 704 2.90 21.79 7.41
C MET A 704 1.54 22.02 6.77
N GLY A 705 1.50 22.04 5.46
CA GLY A 705 0.23 21.85 4.78
C GLY A 705 0.35 21.28 3.40
N VAL A 706 -0.79 20.78 2.94
CA VAL A 706 -0.92 20.07 1.68
C VAL A 706 -1.88 20.84 0.80
N GLN A 707 -1.46 21.03 -0.45
CA GLN A 707 -2.23 21.62 -1.53
C GLN A 707 -2.85 20.48 -2.34
N THR A 708 -4.12 20.18 -2.08
CA THR A 708 -4.86 19.11 -2.76
C THR A 708 -5.67 19.69 -3.93
N PRO A 709 -5.40 19.32 -5.19
CA PRO A 709 -6.07 19.90 -6.36
C PRO A 709 -7.54 19.46 -6.44
N LYS A 710 -8.44 20.33 -6.90
CA LYS A 710 -9.88 20.07 -7.20
C LYS A 710 -10.75 19.52 -6.06
N ILE A 711 -10.21 19.27 -4.88
CA ILE A 711 -10.97 18.66 -3.78
C ILE A 711 -12.12 19.54 -3.28
N GLU A 712 -11.94 20.86 -3.29
CA GLU A 712 -13.01 21.83 -3.01
C GLU A 712 -14.19 21.66 -3.99
N GLU A 713 -13.89 21.52 -5.28
CA GLU A 713 -14.89 21.37 -6.33
C GLU A 713 -15.65 20.05 -6.15
N ILE A 714 -14.93 18.97 -5.87
CA ILE A 714 -15.52 17.66 -5.60
C ILE A 714 -16.44 17.72 -4.38
N TRP A 715 -15.95 18.28 -3.27
CA TRP A 715 -16.71 18.40 -2.04
C TRP A 715 -17.96 19.26 -2.20
N ASN A 716 -17.86 20.41 -2.88
CA ASN A 716 -19.00 21.26 -3.17
C ASN A 716 -20.04 20.55 -4.04
N ARG A 717 -19.61 19.79 -5.05
CA ARG A 717 -20.53 19.06 -5.93
C ARG A 717 -21.18 17.85 -5.28
N LEU A 718 -20.46 17.14 -4.41
CA LEU A 718 -20.94 15.89 -3.85
C LEU A 718 -21.62 16.06 -2.49
N VAL A 719 -21.15 17.00 -1.66
CA VAL A 719 -21.56 17.11 -0.25
C VAL A 719 -22.11 18.49 0.12
N GLU A 720 -21.33 19.56 0.00
CA GLU A 720 -21.65 20.84 0.67
C GLU A 720 -22.44 21.83 -0.19
N GLY A 721 -22.13 22.01 -1.46
CA GLY A 721 -22.70 23.08 -2.29
C GLY A 721 -24.22 23.06 -2.38
N ASP A 722 -24.84 24.19 -2.74
CA ASP A 722 -26.31 24.32 -2.76
C ASP A 722 -27.01 23.29 -3.66
N PHE A 723 -26.32 22.91 -4.75
CA PHE A 723 -26.73 21.87 -5.67
C PHE A 723 -25.95 20.57 -5.47
N SER A 724 -25.42 20.30 -4.28
CA SER A 724 -24.66 19.07 -4.06
C SER A 724 -25.56 17.83 -4.20
N VAL A 725 -24.97 16.72 -4.63
CA VAL A 725 -25.68 15.45 -4.74
C VAL A 725 -26.24 15.05 -3.38
N PHE A 726 -25.45 15.17 -2.31
CA PHE A 726 -25.88 14.84 -0.96
C PHE A 726 -27.10 15.66 -0.51
N LYS A 727 -27.04 17.00 -0.57
CA LYS A 727 -28.15 17.86 -0.17
C LYS A 727 -29.38 17.67 -1.04
N ARG A 728 -29.22 17.20 -2.29
CA ARG A 728 -30.36 16.87 -3.15
C ARG A 728 -31.16 15.66 -2.65
N PHE A 729 -30.49 14.62 -2.15
CA PHE A 729 -31.14 13.42 -1.61
C PHE A 729 -31.53 13.60 -0.13
N LEU A 730 -30.74 14.34 0.63
CA LEU A 730 -30.87 14.54 2.08
C LEU A 730 -30.88 16.05 2.41
N PRO A 731 -31.96 16.78 2.05
CA PRO A 731 -31.98 18.25 2.12
C PRO A 731 -32.19 18.83 3.52
N LYS A 732 -32.52 18.02 4.52
CA LYS A 732 -32.91 18.50 5.86
C LYS A 732 -31.74 18.37 6.82
N PHE A 733 -31.46 19.45 7.54
CA PHE A 733 -30.49 19.52 8.64
C PHE A 733 -31.15 20.13 9.89
N GLY A 734 -30.65 19.78 11.08
CA GLY A 734 -31.12 20.30 12.36
C GLY A 734 -31.56 19.20 13.34
N ALA A 735 -32.04 19.62 14.52
CA ALA A 735 -32.32 18.73 15.67
C ALA A 735 -33.32 17.59 15.40
N ASP A 736 -34.16 17.70 14.36
CA ASP A 736 -35.17 16.71 13.96
C ASP A 736 -34.93 16.12 12.56
N ALA A 737 -33.74 16.33 11.98
CA ALA A 737 -33.36 15.79 10.69
C ALA A 737 -32.41 14.59 10.85
N PRO A 738 -32.22 13.75 9.81
CA PRO A 738 -31.27 12.64 9.85
C PRO A 738 -29.83 13.09 10.16
N PHE A 739 -29.50 14.34 9.86
CA PHE A 739 -28.21 14.97 10.14
C PHE A 739 -28.43 16.27 10.90
N GLU A 740 -27.72 16.44 12.02
CA GLU A 740 -27.77 17.71 12.77
C GLU A 740 -27.07 18.82 11.99
N LYS A 741 -25.85 18.53 11.49
CA LYS A 741 -25.02 19.45 10.70
C LYS A 741 -24.06 18.67 9.80
N LEU A 742 -23.54 19.35 8.77
CA LEU A 742 -22.42 18.87 7.97
C LEU A 742 -21.10 19.22 8.68
N LYS A 743 -20.26 18.21 8.89
CA LYS A 743 -18.90 18.39 9.39
C LYS A 743 -17.92 18.32 8.22
N ASP A 744 -16.91 19.18 8.24
CA ASP A 744 -15.77 19.02 7.37
C ASP A 744 -14.75 18.05 8.02
N ILE A 745 -14.69 16.84 7.47
CA ILE A 745 -13.92 15.71 7.97
C ILE A 745 -12.80 15.45 6.97
N PRO A 746 -11.52 15.55 7.38
CA PRO A 746 -10.42 15.26 6.49
C PRO A 746 -10.19 13.75 6.30
N GLY A 747 -9.57 13.43 5.17
CA GLY A 747 -8.89 12.14 4.98
C GLY A 747 -7.53 12.17 5.68
N VAL A 748 -7.00 11.01 6.06
CA VAL A 748 -5.68 10.90 6.68
C VAL A 748 -4.83 9.82 6.04
N THR A 749 -3.54 10.09 5.88
CA THR A 749 -2.50 9.12 5.53
C THR A 749 -1.30 9.26 6.47
N THR A 750 -0.31 8.39 6.34
CA THR A 750 0.89 8.34 7.16
C THR A 750 2.00 9.25 6.62
N GLY A 751 2.85 9.72 7.52
CA GLY A 751 4.12 10.38 7.21
C GLY A 751 5.13 10.13 8.33
N ILE A 752 6.41 10.41 8.05
CA ILE A 752 7.49 10.21 9.02
C ILE A 752 8.24 11.51 9.23
N TYR A 753 8.32 11.93 10.48
CA TYR A 753 9.04 13.12 10.92
C TYR A 753 10.32 12.72 11.63
N THR A 754 11.45 13.28 11.21
CA THR A 754 12.74 13.08 11.87
C THR A 754 13.38 14.42 12.25
N ALA A 755 14.11 14.40 13.37
CA ALA A 755 14.83 15.54 13.90
C ALA A 755 16.23 15.08 14.33
N GLU A 756 17.27 15.75 13.83
CA GLU A 756 18.67 15.48 14.13
C GLU A 756 19.43 16.74 14.53
N GLY A 757 20.54 16.59 15.25
CA GLY A 757 21.35 17.71 15.73
C GLY A 757 20.91 18.20 17.10
N GLY A 758 20.62 19.49 17.21
CA GLY A 758 20.27 20.16 18.47
C GLY A 758 21.45 20.91 19.10
N SER A 759 21.30 21.31 20.36
CA SER A 759 22.31 22.06 21.12
C SER A 759 23.54 21.23 21.51
N GLY A 760 23.48 19.90 21.34
CA GLY A 760 24.46 18.96 21.88
C GLY A 760 24.37 18.74 23.39
N GLN A 761 23.45 19.42 24.09
CA GLN A 761 23.22 19.29 25.54
C GLN A 761 21.85 18.69 25.88
N GLY A 762 20.95 18.59 24.91
CA GLY A 762 19.61 18.00 25.06
C GLY A 762 19.45 16.68 24.32
N THR A 763 18.38 15.95 24.67
CA THR A 763 17.86 14.83 23.88
C THR A 763 16.82 15.37 22.91
N LEU A 764 17.01 15.14 21.62
CA LEU A 764 16.14 15.61 20.56
C LEU A 764 15.22 14.47 20.08
N THR A 765 13.93 14.75 19.95
CA THR A 765 12.93 13.84 19.37
C THR A 765 11.97 14.61 18.47
N ALA A 766 11.51 13.98 17.39
CA ALA A 766 10.43 14.50 16.57
C ALA A 766 9.07 14.06 17.13
N ILE A 767 8.11 14.98 17.19
CA ILE A 767 6.73 14.76 17.61
C ILE A 767 5.78 15.18 16.49
N ALA A 768 4.66 14.46 16.34
CA ALA A 768 3.66 14.72 15.32
C ALA A 768 2.35 15.30 15.89
N GLY A 769 1.98 16.50 15.45
CA GLY A 769 0.74 17.17 15.80
C GLY A 769 0.80 17.87 17.16
N ASP A 770 -0.20 17.63 18.00
CA ASP A 770 -0.30 18.23 19.34
C ASP A 770 0.80 17.73 20.28
N GLU A 771 1.60 18.66 20.79
CA GLU A 771 2.65 18.41 21.77
C GLU A 771 2.10 17.78 23.07
N SER A 772 0.83 18.00 23.43
CA SER A 772 0.21 17.38 24.60
C SER A 772 0.08 15.86 24.48
N GLN A 773 -0.03 15.35 23.25
CA GLN A 773 -0.22 13.92 22.97
C GLN A 773 1.10 13.15 22.84
N GLN A 774 2.23 13.84 22.69
CA GLN A 774 3.57 13.25 22.55
C GLN A 774 3.65 12.13 21.50
N ARG A 775 2.87 12.23 20.40
CA ARG A 775 2.91 11.22 19.34
C ARG A 775 4.27 11.21 18.66
N SER A 776 4.82 10.02 18.45
CA SER A 776 6.12 9.86 17.76
C SER A 776 6.07 10.48 16.37
N GLY A 777 7.19 11.05 15.93
CA GLY A 777 7.37 11.46 14.54
C GLY A 777 7.21 10.30 13.54
N GLU A 778 7.44 9.06 13.96
CA GLU A 778 7.21 7.85 13.13
C GLU A 778 5.73 7.52 12.92
N SER A 779 4.84 8.11 13.72
CA SER A 779 3.39 7.96 13.61
C SER A 779 2.74 9.26 13.14
N ALA A 780 3.42 10.02 12.28
CA ALA A 780 2.87 11.26 11.79
C ALA A 780 1.71 11.00 10.83
N GLU A 781 0.75 11.91 10.84
CA GLU A 781 -0.45 11.84 10.02
C GLU A 781 -0.53 13.08 9.14
N ILE A 782 -0.85 12.89 7.86
CA ILE A 782 -1.03 13.96 6.88
C ILE A 782 -2.50 14.02 6.51
N TYR A 783 -3.08 15.22 6.53
CA TYR A 783 -4.51 15.42 6.35
C TYR A 783 -4.84 15.98 4.97
N PHE A 784 -5.89 15.45 4.36
CA PHE A 784 -6.46 15.95 3.10
C PHE A 784 -7.85 16.53 3.37
N PRO A 785 -8.11 17.79 2.99
CA PRO A 785 -9.38 18.44 3.32
C PRO A 785 -10.55 17.72 2.65
N HIS A 786 -11.70 17.66 3.32
CA HIS A 786 -12.98 17.13 2.83
C HIS A 786 -13.03 15.65 2.45
N VAL A 787 -11.90 14.96 2.27
CA VAL A 787 -11.85 13.57 1.79
C VAL A 787 -12.64 12.64 2.72
N GLY A 788 -12.56 12.85 4.03
CA GLY A 788 -13.36 12.11 5.01
C GLY A 788 -14.86 12.41 4.93
N SER A 789 -15.25 13.65 4.62
CA SER A 789 -16.65 14.03 4.38
C SER A 789 -17.20 13.34 3.13
N LEU A 790 -16.39 13.08 2.11
CA LEU A 790 -16.81 12.28 0.96
C LEU A 790 -17.13 10.84 1.36
N SER A 791 -16.32 10.24 2.24
CA SER A 791 -16.63 8.91 2.79
C SER A 791 -17.92 8.93 3.60
N GLU A 792 -18.05 9.89 4.51
CA GLU A 792 -19.16 9.93 5.47
C GLU A 792 -20.51 10.24 4.81
N TYR A 793 -20.56 11.30 4.02
CA TYR A 793 -21.82 11.81 3.48
C TYR A 793 -22.12 11.23 2.11
N PHE A 794 -21.14 11.20 1.21
CA PHE A 794 -21.37 10.74 -0.15
C PHE A 794 -21.35 9.21 -0.26
N LEU A 795 -20.33 8.53 0.25
CA LEU A 795 -20.30 7.07 0.18
C LEU A 795 -21.30 6.45 1.15
N LYS A 796 -21.17 6.63 2.46
CA LYS A 796 -22.07 5.99 3.43
C LYS A 796 -23.50 6.54 3.34
N GLY A 797 -23.66 7.86 3.40
CA GLY A 797 -24.97 8.51 3.37
C GLY A 797 -25.79 8.22 2.10
N ILE A 798 -25.25 8.51 0.92
CA ILE A 798 -26.00 8.31 -0.34
C ILE A 798 -26.14 6.84 -0.70
N GLN A 799 -25.13 5.98 -0.43
CA GLN A 799 -25.30 4.55 -0.71
C GLN A 799 -26.39 3.93 0.16
N ALA A 800 -26.45 4.25 1.45
CA ALA A 800 -27.51 3.78 2.33
C ALA A 800 -28.90 4.24 1.82
N ALA A 801 -29.00 5.50 1.37
CA ALA A 801 -30.25 6.04 0.80
C ALA A 801 -30.67 5.36 -0.51
N LEU A 802 -29.72 5.03 -1.39
CA LEU A 802 -29.98 4.50 -2.73
C LEU A 802 -29.94 2.96 -2.84
N ARG A 803 -29.49 2.25 -1.79
CA ARG A 803 -29.35 0.79 -1.78
C ARG A 803 -30.09 0.14 -0.59
N PRO A 804 -31.43 0.18 -0.57
CA PRO A 804 -32.26 -0.19 0.59
C PRO A 804 -32.23 -1.67 1.02
N LYS A 805 -31.41 -2.54 0.40
CA LYS A 805 -31.26 -3.96 0.79
C LYS A 805 -30.12 -4.20 1.80
N GLY A 806 -29.78 -3.19 2.61
CA GLY A 806 -28.72 -3.30 3.63
C GLY A 806 -27.29 -3.18 3.07
N PHE A 807 -27.11 -2.42 1.98
CA PHE A 807 -25.78 -2.09 1.47
C PHE A 807 -25.39 -0.67 1.89
N GLY A 808 -24.29 -0.55 2.62
CA GLY A 808 -23.77 0.72 3.14
C GLY A 808 -23.93 0.80 4.65
N GLU A 809 -22.90 1.32 5.31
CA GLU A 809 -23.00 1.69 6.72
C GLU A 809 -23.91 2.91 6.87
N SER A 810 -24.66 3.00 7.97
CA SER A 810 -25.37 4.23 8.30
C SER A 810 -24.36 5.35 8.51
N ALA A 811 -24.53 6.47 7.81
CA ALA A 811 -23.76 7.68 8.10
C ALA A 811 -24.00 8.15 9.54
N LEU A 812 -23.06 8.92 10.08
CA LEU A 812 -23.15 9.58 11.39
C LEU A 812 -24.41 10.45 11.46
N SER A 813 -25.51 9.86 11.90
CA SER A 813 -26.69 10.57 12.39
C SER A 813 -26.29 11.32 13.65
N GLY A 814 -26.87 12.51 13.88
CA GLY A 814 -26.57 13.42 14.99
C GLY A 814 -26.85 12.89 16.41
N GLN A 815 -26.34 11.71 16.76
CA GLN A 815 -26.09 11.36 18.14
C GLN A 815 -24.89 12.19 18.60
N GLN A 816 -25.14 13.08 19.57
CA GLN A 816 -24.14 13.85 20.29
C GLN A 816 -22.88 13.01 20.53
N SER A 817 -21.76 13.46 19.95
CA SER A 817 -20.44 12.87 20.07
C SER A 817 -20.13 12.51 21.53
N ALA A 818 -20.15 11.21 21.85
CA ALA A 818 -19.36 10.68 22.94
C ALA A 818 -17.91 10.63 22.44
N ALA A 819 -17.03 11.34 23.14
CA ALA A 819 -15.62 11.46 22.82
C ALA A 819 -14.93 10.09 22.78
N GLY A 820 -14.06 9.91 21.78
CA GLY A 820 -12.94 8.98 21.80
C GLY A 820 -13.25 7.54 21.44
N THR A 821 -13.34 7.20 20.16
CA THR A 821 -12.90 5.87 19.68
C THR A 821 -12.25 6.02 18.30
N THR A 822 -10.92 5.93 18.29
CA THR A 822 -10.11 5.59 17.11
C THR A 822 -10.58 4.25 16.54
N GLN A 823 -11.09 4.23 15.30
CA GLN A 823 -11.50 2.99 14.63
C GLN A 823 -10.54 2.60 13.49
N PRO A 824 -9.74 1.53 13.67
CA PRO A 824 -9.38 0.61 12.60
C PRO A 824 -10.50 -0.42 12.43
N GLY A 825 -10.96 -0.63 11.19
CA GLY A 825 -12.11 -1.47 10.88
C GLY A 825 -11.80 -2.97 10.89
N ARG A 826 -12.71 -3.84 11.34
CA ARG A 826 -13.60 -3.72 12.51
C ARG A 826 -13.79 -5.10 13.16
N CYS A 827 -13.03 -6.11 12.72
CA CYS A 827 -12.97 -7.49 13.21
C CYS A 827 -11.69 -8.18 12.71
N GLU A 828 -10.69 -7.42 12.27
CA GLU A 828 -9.39 -8.01 11.94
C GLU A 828 -8.62 -8.27 13.23
N ALA A 829 -7.91 -9.40 13.26
CA ALA A 829 -6.98 -9.66 14.34
C ALA A 829 -5.89 -8.57 14.31
N ALA A 830 -5.56 -8.01 15.48
CA ALA A 830 -4.50 -7.04 15.58
C ALA A 830 -3.17 -7.64 15.05
N THR A 831 -2.47 -6.88 14.21
CA THR A 831 -1.22 -7.32 13.58
C THR A 831 0.00 -7.13 14.50
N SER A 832 -0.12 -6.30 15.54
CA SER A 832 0.95 -6.00 16.50
C SER A 832 0.39 -5.69 17.90
N GLY A 833 1.27 -5.46 18.88
CA GLY A 833 0.90 -5.09 20.25
C GLY A 833 0.30 -6.22 21.09
N SER A 834 -0.19 -5.88 22.29
CA SER A 834 -0.72 -6.83 23.29
C SER A 834 -1.97 -7.58 22.81
N CYS A 835 -2.73 -7.01 21.86
CA CYS A 835 -3.85 -7.68 21.20
C CYS A 835 -3.44 -8.62 20.06
N SER A 836 -2.18 -8.67 19.62
CA SER A 836 -1.80 -9.52 18.48
C SER A 836 -2.01 -11.00 18.77
N VAL A 837 -2.34 -11.78 17.73
CA VAL A 837 -2.57 -13.23 17.86
C VAL A 837 -1.37 -13.92 18.52
N GLY A 838 -0.15 -13.51 18.17
CA GLY A 838 1.08 -14.08 18.74
C GLY A 838 1.19 -13.85 20.26
N ASN A 839 0.84 -12.66 20.74
CA ASN A 839 0.87 -12.35 22.17
C ASN A 839 -0.28 -13.01 22.94
N LEU A 840 -1.44 -13.22 22.31
CA LEU A 840 -2.59 -13.87 22.93
C LEU A 840 -2.50 -15.41 22.93
N LEU A 841 -1.65 -16.00 22.08
CA LEU A 841 -1.59 -17.45 21.87
C LEU A 841 -1.35 -18.24 23.18
N SER A 842 -0.42 -17.78 24.01
CA SER A 842 -0.06 -18.42 25.28
C SER A 842 -1.19 -18.40 26.31
N TYR A 843 -2.10 -17.42 26.24
CA TYR A 843 -3.24 -17.26 27.15
C TYR A 843 -4.42 -18.17 26.80
N PHE A 844 -4.50 -18.64 25.55
CA PHE A 844 -5.59 -19.49 25.04
C PHE A 844 -5.13 -20.91 24.71
N ASN A 845 -4.21 -21.48 25.51
CA ASN A 845 -3.69 -22.85 25.36
C ASN A 845 -3.02 -23.12 24.00
N ASN A 846 -2.39 -22.10 23.41
CA ASN A 846 -1.84 -22.15 22.05
C ASN A 846 -2.84 -22.51 20.95
N ASP A 847 -4.13 -22.24 21.18
CA ASP A 847 -5.19 -22.40 20.19
C ASP A 847 -5.29 -21.15 19.31
N GLN A 848 -4.84 -21.27 18.06
CA GLN A 848 -4.79 -20.18 17.10
C GLN A 848 -6.16 -19.56 16.82
N ILE A 849 -7.25 -20.36 16.85
CA ILE A 849 -8.60 -19.86 16.55
C ILE A 849 -9.08 -19.00 17.72
N LYS A 850 -8.88 -19.47 18.95
CA LYS A 850 -9.28 -18.72 20.15
C LYS A 850 -8.47 -17.44 20.31
N ALA A 851 -7.16 -17.51 20.06
CA ALA A 851 -6.29 -16.34 20.08
C ALA A 851 -6.65 -15.34 18.98
N SER A 852 -7.00 -15.81 17.77
CA SER A 852 -7.51 -14.95 16.69
C SER A 852 -8.82 -14.28 17.08
N ASN A 853 -9.81 -15.02 17.57
CA ASN A 853 -11.09 -14.46 18.04
C ASN A 853 -10.90 -13.42 19.15
N ALA A 854 -10.03 -13.72 20.12
CA ALA A 854 -9.65 -12.79 21.18
C ALA A 854 -9.00 -11.53 20.60
N SER A 855 -8.11 -11.68 19.61
CA SER A 855 -7.43 -10.57 18.95
C SER A 855 -8.40 -9.64 18.23
N GLN A 856 -9.40 -10.20 17.54
CA GLN A 856 -10.45 -9.42 16.90
C GLN A 856 -11.26 -8.61 17.91
N ILE A 857 -11.73 -9.26 19.00
CA ILE A 857 -12.48 -8.58 20.07
C ILE A 857 -11.63 -7.48 20.70
N CYS A 858 -10.40 -7.80 21.08
CA CYS A 858 -9.44 -6.86 21.69
C CYS A 858 -9.22 -5.61 20.81
N ASN A 859 -9.06 -5.82 19.50
CA ASN A 859 -8.88 -4.75 18.52
C ASN A 859 -10.15 -3.89 18.38
N VAL A 860 -11.33 -4.50 18.41
CA VAL A 860 -12.61 -3.78 18.32
C VAL A 860 -12.93 -2.99 19.58
N GLU A 861 -12.68 -3.57 20.74
CA GLU A 861 -13.02 -2.99 22.04
C GLU A 861 -12.11 -1.81 22.40
N SER A 862 -10.82 -1.86 22.03
CA SER A 862 -9.83 -0.87 22.49
C SER A 862 -8.87 -0.34 21.42
N GLY A 863 -8.91 -0.86 20.20
CA GLY A 863 -7.89 -0.57 19.18
C GLY A 863 -6.48 -1.01 19.59
N GLY A 864 -6.36 -1.95 20.53
CA GLY A 864 -5.05 -2.35 21.07
C GLY A 864 -4.55 -1.55 22.27
N SER A 865 -5.33 -0.59 22.79
CA SER A 865 -4.88 0.30 23.85
C SER A 865 -5.14 -0.27 25.25
N GLU A 866 -4.07 -0.48 26.02
CA GLU A 866 -4.13 -0.92 27.42
C GLU A 866 -4.76 0.12 28.35
N PHE A 867 -4.75 1.39 27.93
CA PHE A 867 -5.28 2.52 28.70
C PHE A 867 -6.70 2.92 28.29
N ALA A 868 -7.33 2.19 27.35
CA ALA A 868 -8.69 2.46 26.93
C ALA A 868 -9.65 2.44 28.13
N LEU A 869 -10.48 3.48 28.27
CA LEU A 869 -11.39 3.65 29.39
C LEU A 869 -12.73 4.16 28.86
N ASN A 870 -13.79 3.42 29.15
CA ASN A 870 -15.17 3.87 28.98
C ASN A 870 -15.75 4.14 30.37
N ASP A 871 -15.88 5.41 30.73
CA ASP A 871 -16.48 5.89 31.98
C ASP A 871 -17.91 6.44 31.76
N GLY A 872 -18.52 6.12 30.62
CA GLY A 872 -19.76 6.75 30.16
C GLY A 872 -20.93 6.59 31.13
N CYS A 873 -20.95 5.55 31.98
CA CYS A 873 -21.97 5.43 33.02
C CYS A 873 -21.94 6.58 34.04
N LEU A 874 -20.82 7.28 34.24
CA LEU A 874 -20.79 8.45 35.13
C LEU A 874 -21.60 9.64 34.58
N SER A 875 -21.83 9.65 33.26
CA SER A 875 -22.54 10.72 32.55
C SER A 875 -23.84 10.27 31.89
N GLY A 876 -24.26 9.00 32.07
CA GLY A 876 -25.45 8.43 31.43
C GLY A 876 -25.27 8.06 29.96
N LYS A 877 -24.03 8.06 29.44
CA LYS A 877 -23.74 7.78 28.02
C LYS A 877 -23.79 6.30 27.69
N THR A 878 -23.23 5.45 28.56
CA THR A 878 -23.10 4.00 28.36
C THR A 878 -23.54 3.26 29.63
N TYR A 879 -23.81 1.96 29.52
CA TYR A 879 -24.29 1.14 30.65
C TYR A 879 -23.16 0.68 31.59
N ASP A 880 -21.92 0.92 31.21
CA ASP A 880 -20.75 0.25 31.75
C ASP A 880 -19.65 1.24 32.15
N PHE A 881 -18.80 0.78 33.08
CA PHE A 881 -17.52 1.38 33.38
C PHE A 881 -16.44 0.36 33.01
N SER A 882 -15.85 0.50 31.83
CA SER A 882 -15.04 -0.56 31.20
C SER A 882 -13.60 -0.12 31.01
N VAL A 883 -12.66 -1.04 31.28
CA VAL A 883 -11.22 -0.71 31.37
C VAL A 883 -10.36 -1.66 30.53
N GLY A 884 -9.37 -1.09 29.84
CA GLY A 884 -8.26 -1.73 29.16
C GLY A 884 -8.61 -2.47 27.87
N LEU A 885 -7.72 -3.37 27.47
CA LEU A 885 -7.72 -4.05 26.16
C LEU A 885 -9.06 -4.68 25.74
N PHE A 886 -9.72 -5.37 26.67
CA PHE A 886 -10.99 -6.06 26.44
C PHE A 886 -12.19 -5.33 27.05
N GLN A 887 -12.03 -4.04 27.40
CA GLN A 887 -13.09 -3.22 27.99
C GLN A 887 -13.86 -3.95 29.11
N ILE A 888 -13.13 -4.38 30.15
CA ILE A 888 -13.70 -5.18 31.23
C ILE A 888 -14.58 -4.30 32.13
N ASN A 889 -15.88 -4.60 32.18
CA ASN A 889 -16.85 -3.82 32.95
C ASN A 889 -16.71 -4.00 34.48
N LEU A 890 -16.25 -2.97 35.17
CA LEU A 890 -16.07 -2.91 36.62
C LEU A 890 -17.39 -2.91 37.40
N LEU A 891 -18.53 -2.62 36.76
CA LEU A 891 -19.84 -2.76 37.40
C LEU A 891 -20.22 -4.24 37.61
N ALA A 892 -19.61 -5.16 36.86
CA ALA A 892 -19.98 -6.58 36.87
C ALA A 892 -18.88 -7.51 37.41
N HIS A 893 -17.60 -7.13 37.31
CA HIS A 893 -16.50 -8.07 37.53
C HIS A 893 -15.59 -7.70 38.70
N ARG A 894 -15.16 -8.74 39.46
CA ARG A 894 -14.12 -8.64 40.49
C ARG A 894 -12.74 -8.85 39.88
N VAL A 895 -11.70 -8.23 40.45
CA VAL A 895 -10.32 -8.30 39.94
C VAL A 895 -9.38 -8.77 41.05
N VAL A 896 -8.37 -9.58 40.73
CA VAL A 896 -7.36 -10.02 41.71
C VAL A 896 -6.17 -9.07 41.66
N ASP A 897 -5.84 -8.46 42.79
CA ASP A 897 -4.64 -7.65 42.97
C ASP A 897 -3.41 -8.57 43.01
N PRO A 898 -2.45 -8.43 42.08
CA PRO A 898 -1.34 -9.35 41.97
C PRO A 898 -0.28 -9.18 43.06
N THR A 899 -0.23 -8.02 43.72
CA THR A 899 0.75 -7.72 44.77
C THR A 899 0.30 -8.30 46.10
N THR A 900 -1.01 -8.27 46.36
CA THR A 900 -1.60 -8.70 47.64
C THR A 900 -2.32 -10.04 47.56
N ASN A 901 -2.59 -10.53 46.35
CA ASN A 901 -3.48 -11.66 46.06
C ASN A 901 -4.91 -11.45 46.60
N GLU A 902 -5.30 -10.20 46.83
CA GLU A 902 -6.63 -9.80 47.30
C GLU A 902 -7.61 -9.80 46.13
N VAL A 903 -8.81 -10.38 46.31
CA VAL A 903 -9.90 -10.27 45.34
C VAL A 903 -10.66 -8.96 45.59
N LEU A 904 -10.42 -7.96 44.75
CA LEU A 904 -11.08 -6.66 44.82
C LEU A 904 -12.51 -6.76 44.28
N ASN A 905 -13.47 -6.37 45.11
CA ASN A 905 -14.87 -6.28 44.71
C ASN A 905 -15.17 -4.96 44.01
N CYS A 906 -14.60 -4.75 42.82
CA CYS A 906 -14.75 -3.54 42.01
C CYS A 906 -16.21 -3.06 41.83
N PRO A 907 -17.22 -3.94 41.73
CA PRO A 907 -18.63 -3.52 41.69
C PRO A 907 -19.09 -2.70 42.90
N SER A 908 -18.44 -2.86 44.07
CA SER A 908 -18.69 -2.09 45.30
C SER A 908 -17.95 -0.76 45.35
N ALA A 909 -17.13 -0.43 44.33
CA ALA A 909 -16.62 0.92 44.15
C ALA A 909 -17.74 1.91 43.80
N PHE A 910 -18.91 1.41 43.38
CA PHE A 910 -20.07 2.19 42.97
C PHE A 910 -21.20 2.09 44.00
N SER A 911 -21.74 3.23 44.43
CA SER A 911 -22.81 3.35 45.43
C SER A 911 -24.21 3.17 44.84
N SER A 912 -24.37 3.40 43.54
CA SER A 912 -25.61 3.13 42.81
C SER A 912 -25.32 2.80 41.35
N LYS A 913 -26.20 1.98 40.77
CA LYS A 913 -26.21 1.61 39.36
C LYS A 913 -27.67 1.67 38.92
N ASP A 914 -27.99 2.58 38.03
CA ASP A 914 -29.32 2.73 37.48
C ASP A 914 -29.28 2.36 36.00
N PHE A 915 -29.78 1.17 35.69
CA PHE A 915 -29.85 0.65 34.33
C PHE A 915 -30.91 1.36 33.49
N GLU A 916 -31.91 2.02 34.08
CA GLU A 916 -32.90 2.78 33.30
C GLU A 916 -32.30 4.08 32.79
N THR A 917 -31.53 4.78 33.64
CA THR A 917 -30.88 6.04 33.27
C THR A 917 -29.47 5.88 32.74
N ARG A 918 -28.93 4.65 32.71
CA ARG A 918 -27.54 4.33 32.32
C ARG A 918 -26.51 5.03 33.21
N THR A 919 -26.86 5.32 34.46
CA THR A 919 -25.99 6.08 35.36
C THR A 919 -25.35 5.18 36.42
N CYS A 920 -24.13 5.53 36.82
CA CYS A 920 -23.42 4.93 37.94
C CYS A 920 -22.83 6.05 38.82
N ILE A 921 -22.76 5.84 40.13
CA ILE A 921 -22.14 6.79 41.06
C ILE A 921 -20.99 6.09 41.78
N VAL A 922 -19.80 6.69 41.75
CA VAL A 922 -18.64 6.19 42.50
C VAL A 922 -18.86 6.45 44.00
N GLY A 923 -18.92 5.37 44.79
CA GLY A 923 -19.04 5.39 46.25
C GLY A 923 -17.70 5.20 46.98
N ASN A 924 -16.69 4.63 46.32
CA ASN A 924 -15.37 4.38 46.89
C ASN A 924 -14.28 4.55 45.81
N GLN A 925 -13.75 5.77 45.70
CA GLN A 925 -12.74 6.14 44.70
C GLN A 925 -11.46 5.31 44.81
N ASN A 926 -10.95 5.10 46.03
CA ASN A 926 -9.72 4.32 46.24
C ASN A 926 -9.83 2.88 45.72
N LEU A 927 -11.00 2.26 45.86
CA LEU A 927 -11.25 0.93 45.30
C LEU A 927 -11.36 0.97 43.77
N LEU A 928 -11.99 2.01 43.22
CA LEU A 928 -12.07 2.21 41.78
C LEU A 928 -10.68 2.35 41.16
N ASP A 929 -9.85 3.24 41.71
CA ASP A 929 -8.50 3.52 41.22
C ASP A 929 -7.65 2.25 41.21
N ARG A 930 -7.67 1.45 42.30
CA ARG A 930 -6.98 0.15 42.35
C ARG A 930 -7.47 -0.81 41.26
N CYS A 931 -8.78 -0.88 41.03
CA CYS A 931 -9.34 -1.75 40.00
C CYS A 931 -8.98 -1.30 38.58
N VAL A 932 -8.95 0.02 38.32
CA VAL A 932 -8.53 0.60 37.04
C VAL A 932 -7.05 0.33 36.79
N ASP A 933 -6.19 0.62 37.77
CA ASP A 933 -4.73 0.48 37.66
C ASP A 933 -4.32 -0.98 37.37
N ILE A 934 -5.00 -1.95 38.00
CA ILE A 934 -4.78 -3.37 37.70
C ILE A 934 -5.21 -3.72 36.28
N LEU A 935 -6.35 -3.23 35.80
CA LEU A 935 -6.87 -3.57 34.47
C LEU A 935 -6.25 -2.77 33.32
N GLN A 936 -5.54 -1.68 33.60
CA GLN A 936 -4.72 -0.98 32.60
C GLN A 936 -3.38 -1.68 32.34
N ASN A 937 -3.05 -2.73 33.10
CA ASN A 937 -1.96 -3.64 32.76
C ASN A 937 -2.45 -4.70 31.75
N ALA A 938 -1.85 -4.77 30.55
CA ALA A 938 -2.23 -5.74 29.51
C ALA A 938 -2.41 -7.17 30.02
N GLU A 939 -1.39 -7.71 30.70
CA GLU A 939 -1.40 -9.11 31.12
C GLU A 939 -2.58 -9.41 32.04
N ARG A 940 -2.89 -8.50 32.97
CA ARG A 940 -4.02 -8.64 33.89
C ARG A 940 -5.36 -8.49 33.20
N ASN A 941 -5.46 -7.57 32.24
CA ASN A 941 -6.65 -7.41 31.42
C ASN A 941 -6.93 -8.68 30.59
N ILE A 942 -5.90 -9.23 29.92
CA ILE A 942 -5.98 -10.47 29.14
C ILE A 942 -6.36 -11.65 30.03
N GLN A 943 -5.72 -11.82 31.19
CA GLN A 943 -6.07 -12.88 32.15
C GLN A 943 -7.55 -12.80 32.57
N LYS A 944 -8.06 -11.58 32.77
CA LYS A 944 -9.48 -11.40 33.12
C LYS A 944 -10.41 -11.73 31.94
N ALA A 945 -10.02 -11.38 30.72
CA ALA A 945 -10.75 -11.77 29.51
C ALA A 945 -10.75 -13.30 29.32
N VAL A 946 -9.65 -13.99 29.61
CA VAL A 946 -9.57 -15.47 29.60
C VAL A 946 -10.56 -16.07 30.61
N GLU A 947 -10.67 -15.51 31.81
CA GLU A 947 -11.64 -15.95 32.83
C GLU A 947 -13.08 -15.78 32.34
N ILE A 948 -13.44 -14.57 31.88
CA ILE A 948 -14.81 -14.23 31.45
C ILE A 948 -15.21 -15.05 30.21
N SER A 949 -14.30 -15.23 29.26
CA SER A 949 -14.54 -16.00 28.03
C SER A 949 -14.54 -17.52 28.23
N SER A 950 -14.33 -18.00 29.46
CA SER A 950 -14.14 -19.44 29.74
C SER A 950 -13.03 -20.04 28.86
N SER A 951 -11.84 -19.42 28.88
CA SER A 951 -10.69 -19.76 28.03
C SER A 951 -11.03 -19.78 26.54
N GLY A 952 -11.74 -18.75 26.08
CA GLY A 952 -12.11 -18.54 24.68
C GLY A 952 -13.18 -19.49 24.14
N THR A 953 -13.95 -20.14 25.02
CA THR A 953 -15.06 -21.03 24.61
C THR A 953 -16.42 -20.33 24.58
N ASN A 954 -16.54 -19.17 25.21
CA ASN A 954 -17.77 -18.37 25.26
C ASN A 954 -17.48 -16.88 25.07
N TRP A 955 -17.79 -16.34 23.90
CA TRP A 955 -17.57 -14.92 23.58
C TRP A 955 -18.81 -14.03 23.77
N ASN A 956 -19.94 -14.61 24.19
CA ASN A 956 -21.19 -13.88 24.43
C ASN A 956 -21.10 -12.66 25.37
N PRO A 957 -20.16 -12.59 26.34
CA PRO A 957 -20.02 -11.40 27.18
C PRO A 957 -19.61 -10.13 26.43
N TRP A 958 -19.04 -10.23 25.23
CA TRP A 958 -18.62 -9.07 24.43
C TRP A 958 -19.56 -8.84 23.26
N SER A 959 -20.12 -7.64 23.17
CA SER A 959 -20.94 -7.25 22.02
C SER A 959 -20.14 -7.25 20.71
N ALA A 960 -18.84 -6.93 20.77
CA ALA A 960 -17.91 -7.04 19.64
C ALA A 960 -17.84 -8.45 19.04
N ALA A 961 -18.05 -9.51 19.84
CA ALA A 961 -18.08 -10.88 19.31
C ALA A 961 -19.26 -11.11 18.38
N GLY A 962 -20.41 -10.48 18.63
CA GLY A 962 -21.57 -10.49 17.75
C GLY A 962 -21.29 -9.75 16.44
N VAL A 963 -20.69 -8.55 16.54
CA VAL A 963 -20.27 -7.74 15.38
C VAL A 963 -19.30 -8.53 14.49
N CYS A 964 -18.41 -9.33 15.10
CA CYS A 964 -17.44 -10.17 14.40
C CYS A 964 -17.93 -11.54 13.96
N GLY A 965 -19.21 -11.85 14.13
CA GLY A 965 -19.76 -13.14 13.72
C GLY A 965 -19.15 -14.33 14.47
N LEU A 966 -18.56 -14.11 15.63
CA LEU A 966 -17.92 -15.14 16.46
C LEU A 966 -18.95 -15.95 17.27
N ILE A 967 -20.19 -15.45 17.33
CA ILE A 967 -21.33 -16.07 17.99
C ILE A 967 -22.53 -16.09 17.03
N SER A 968 -23.26 -17.21 17.00
CA SER A 968 -24.43 -17.37 16.14
C SER A 968 -25.70 -17.03 16.91
N GLY A 969 -26.56 -16.15 16.36
CA GLY A 969 -27.87 -15.81 16.94
C GLY A 969 -28.10 -14.33 17.27
N PHE A 970 -27.16 -13.44 17.00
CA PHE A 970 -27.39 -11.99 17.00
C PHE A 970 -27.85 -11.56 15.60
N THR A 971 -29.16 -11.51 15.36
CA THR A 971 -29.76 -10.69 14.32
C THR A 971 -30.49 -9.56 15.04
N ASP A 972 -29.93 -8.35 14.93
CA ASP A 972 -30.37 -7.05 15.49
C ASP A 972 -31.48 -7.03 16.57
#